data_AF-A0A3G8LHW6-F1
#
_entry.id   AF-A0A3G8LHW6-F1
#
_cell.length_a   1.000
_cell.length_b   1.000
_cell.length_c   1.000
_cell.angle_alpha   90.00
_cell.angle_beta   90.00
_cell.angle_gamma   90.00
#
_symmetry.space_group_name_H-M   'P 1'
#
loop_
_entity.id
_entity.type
_entity.pdbx_description
1 polymer ?
#
loop_
_entity_poly.entity_id
_entity_poly.type
_entity_poly.pdbx_seq_one_letter_code
_entity_poly.pdbx_strand_id
1 'polypeptide(L)'
;MPKDKLKIATAVVGAIAAATTVATIGVLFYQPTKNAQNNDFDTLLSKAKRLEESDGLAKVSEVPEYAEIKSNFSEKVNKYESEKNAINKDASKRAKAKKDLTDSLVQLNSDLKAKIEDEKAISNAYLNSPLVWENWKTTVKSALDDYEDKDLNDNDEALNMLSDLISYNRFMYNELKKQLDSDLTEAKSAVNVLSDEGDNATAKNDLSDKIAAAEDNDIISIPERLNDLSNSLKNAKDIILRTDIPTIKEEITKALENSKMLLNNQGLNDTPEKADLQAAINELETLNSNSNDALALFNKLQDLNEKTTKAQEILEGKNATIAKAELVKTIAKADEIISSITDIEAKAALASTINKSKIINEDKTSTSNEASESNTKLANAIRDAIIKTNTKLGSDKFVKLTNDVNAARELLKSIENIADLKPQKDVLEALLLKTSPYVEGETLLASTADLDNQLAEIDKTLKANDAVVSQYFGTHINEKYDTTLKSAKELLSDISNIPELGKAKAALEKAILDNAKKETDQREELLNKDTALNEAVNNAKKSIEINKKQKELKVLIEKSEILKNNLTKFNVDKGNLENKINDAKMQKDSTSLDTLKDKIKTLKEVYNDRSSVLEPVRKENIKEKIKALLTKSDVLLSDNSLDGVIRRRLLSYKSDNALASELSADQLENLANKIENDNSNAEKNIYTKKYNSSRQGLEDINLRLKVDLNTISMLGKLQKEIDATLKQNIINEESNAEQIKNASLALETKLNQSLQKEKGEWLNAYGVLKNRAVALKESIPTDGPHNLIRSSFERKIQSSNVTANSSLDQIKMHIDP
;
A
#
# COMPACT_ATOMS: atom_id res chain seq x y z
N MET A 1 -0.51 41.75 32.88
CA MET A 1 -1.29 42.84 33.49
C MET A 1 -1.33 44.01 32.52
N PRO A 2 -2.43 44.76 32.38
CA PRO A 2 -3.87 44.41 32.41
C PRO A 2 -4.52 44.62 31.01
N LYS A 3 -5.52 43.82 30.61
CA LYS A 3 -6.96 44.15 30.56
C LYS A 3 -7.31 45.48 29.84
N ASP A 4 -8.28 45.36 28.93
CA ASP A 4 -9.10 46.40 28.30
C ASP A 4 -8.63 46.91 26.92
N LYS A 5 -9.17 46.28 25.86
CA LYS A 5 -9.84 46.91 24.69
C LYS A 5 -10.10 45.88 23.58
N LEU A 6 -11.09 45.01 23.79
CA LEU A 6 -11.80 44.30 22.72
C LEU A 6 -13.25 44.08 23.17
N LYS A 7 -13.96 45.19 23.34
CA LYS A 7 -15.42 45.29 23.45
C LYS A 7 -15.78 46.62 22.81
N ILE A 8 -16.14 46.59 21.53
CA ILE A 8 -17.00 47.52 20.77
C ILE A 8 -16.96 46.97 19.33
N ALA A 9 -17.93 46.12 18.99
CA ALA A 9 -18.37 45.77 17.63
C ALA A 9 -19.48 44.70 17.67
N THR A 10 -19.61 43.95 18.78
CA THR A 10 -20.63 42.91 18.96
C THR A 10 -21.63 43.26 20.07
N ALA A 11 -22.18 44.48 20.02
CA ALA A 11 -23.32 44.88 20.84
C ALA A 11 -24.01 46.08 20.18
N VAL A 12 -24.93 45.83 19.24
CA VAL A 12 -26.10 46.71 18.98
C VAL A 12 -27.27 46.02 18.23
N VAL A 13 -27.14 44.86 17.56
CA VAL A 13 -28.30 44.33 16.76
C VAL A 13 -29.02 43.10 17.37
N GLY A 14 -28.71 42.70 18.61
CA GLY A 14 -29.32 41.50 19.22
C GLY A 14 -29.94 41.73 20.61
N ALA A 15 -31.24 42.08 20.63
CA ALA A 15 -32.24 42.06 21.74
C ALA A 15 -32.97 43.42 21.77
N ILE A 16 -34.22 43.55 21.31
CA ILE A 16 -35.44 43.05 21.95
C ILE A 16 -36.53 42.85 20.87
N ALA A 17 -37.06 41.64 20.74
CA ALA A 17 -38.36 41.40 20.10
C ALA A 17 -39.01 40.14 20.71
N ALA A 18 -39.39 40.22 21.98
CA ALA A 18 -40.50 39.43 22.51
C ALA A 18 -41.11 40.16 23.70
N ALA A 19 -42.43 40.37 23.60
CA ALA A 19 -43.37 40.81 24.61
C ALA A 19 -43.48 42.32 24.93
N THR A 20 -44.73 42.77 24.79
CA THR A 20 -45.38 43.99 25.29
C THR A 20 -45.11 45.31 24.58
N THR A 21 -46.02 45.65 23.66
CA THR A 21 -46.60 47.01 23.57
C THR A 21 -47.95 46.94 22.87
N VAL A 22 -48.98 46.63 23.65
CA VAL A 22 -50.30 47.23 23.43
C VAL A 22 -50.21 48.65 24.01
N ALA A 23 -50.62 49.62 23.21
CA ALA A 23 -50.88 51.02 23.53
C ALA A 23 -49.69 52.02 23.60
N THR A 24 -49.85 53.07 22.77
CA THR A 24 -49.38 54.45 22.94
C THR A 24 -47.88 54.78 22.72
N ILE A 25 -47.49 54.90 21.45
CA ILE A 25 -46.91 56.15 20.91
C ILE A 25 -47.63 56.45 19.61
N GLY A 26 -48.45 57.50 19.63
CA GLY A 26 -49.03 58.10 18.44
C GLY A 26 -48.15 59.24 17.93
N VAL A 27 -48.29 59.47 16.62
CA VAL A 27 -48.00 60.69 15.86
C VAL A 27 -46.55 60.87 15.39
N LEU A 28 -46.43 61.16 14.08
CA LEU A 28 -45.25 61.43 13.22
C LEU A 28 -44.77 60.18 12.46
N PHE A 29 -45.05 59.92 11.17
CA PHE A 29 -45.64 60.71 10.08
C PHE A 29 -46.59 59.80 9.29
N TYR A 30 -47.90 59.96 9.51
CA TYR A 30 -48.90 59.48 8.55
C TYR A 30 -49.07 60.62 7.54
N GLN A 31 -48.21 60.67 6.51
CA GLN A 31 -48.62 61.37 5.30
C GLN A 31 -49.46 60.38 4.50
N PRO A 32 -50.79 60.56 4.41
CA PRO A 32 -51.54 59.85 3.41
C PRO A 32 -50.96 60.25 2.06
N THR A 33 -50.68 59.29 1.18
CA THR A 33 -50.43 59.57 -0.22
C THR A 33 -51.52 60.52 -0.70
N LYS A 34 -51.16 61.75 -1.05
CA LYS A 34 -52.10 62.87 -1.28
C LYS A 34 -53.17 62.57 -2.33
N ASN A 35 -53.02 61.49 -3.09
CA ASN A 35 -53.94 61.08 -4.15
C ASN A 35 -54.90 59.93 -3.77
N ALA A 36 -54.70 59.15 -2.70
CA ALA A 36 -55.54 57.95 -2.46
C ALA A 36 -56.87 58.23 -1.73
N GLN A 37 -56.92 59.23 -0.84
CA GLN A 37 -58.09 59.46 0.01
C GLN A 37 -59.33 59.99 -0.77
N ASN A 38 -59.12 60.69 -1.89
CA ASN A 38 -60.20 61.24 -2.72
C ASN A 38 -60.64 60.35 -3.89
N ASN A 39 -59.97 59.21 -4.13
CA ASN A 39 -60.30 58.33 -5.24
C ASN A 39 -61.53 57.46 -4.94
N ASP A 40 -62.35 57.18 -5.94
CA ASP A 40 -63.41 56.20 -5.82
C ASP A 40 -62.84 54.76 -5.81
N PHE A 41 -63.68 53.79 -5.46
CA PHE A 41 -63.28 52.38 -5.34
C PHE A 41 -62.71 51.83 -6.67
N ASP A 42 -63.33 52.17 -7.80
CA ASP A 42 -62.90 51.69 -9.12
C ASP A 42 -61.53 52.25 -9.52
N THR A 43 -61.22 53.50 -9.16
CA THR A 43 -59.90 54.11 -9.39
C THR A 43 -58.82 53.45 -8.54
N LEU A 44 -59.09 53.16 -7.26
CA LEU A 44 -58.13 52.49 -6.38
C LEU A 44 -57.87 51.04 -6.80
N LEU A 45 -58.92 50.31 -7.19
CA LEU A 45 -58.80 48.95 -7.68
C LEU A 45 -58.01 48.90 -9.00
N SER A 46 -58.22 49.88 -9.90
CA SER A 46 -57.45 49.99 -11.15
C SER A 46 -55.97 50.29 -10.89
N LYS A 47 -55.65 51.20 -9.95
CA LYS A 47 -54.27 51.47 -9.55
C LYS A 47 -53.61 50.23 -8.93
N ALA A 48 -54.32 49.52 -8.05
CA ALA A 48 -53.81 48.33 -7.40
C ALA A 48 -53.58 47.18 -8.38
N LYS A 49 -54.49 46.99 -9.35
CA LYS A 49 -54.35 45.99 -10.43
C LYS A 49 -53.16 46.28 -11.33
N ARG A 50 -52.96 47.54 -11.73
CA ARG A 50 -51.77 47.94 -12.51
C ARG A 50 -50.47 47.62 -11.77
N LEU A 51 -50.39 47.88 -10.46
CA LEU A 51 -49.22 47.56 -9.64
C LEU A 51 -49.02 46.05 -9.49
N GLU A 52 -50.11 45.30 -9.33
CA GLU A 52 -50.11 43.83 -9.24
C GLU A 52 -49.56 43.17 -10.52
N GLU A 53 -49.99 43.68 -11.67
CA GLU A 53 -49.59 43.23 -13.01
C GLU A 53 -48.25 43.82 -13.47
N SER A 54 -47.60 44.67 -12.67
CA SER A 54 -46.36 45.35 -13.08
C SER A 54 -45.14 44.43 -13.11
N ASP A 55 -44.27 44.65 -14.10
CA ASP A 55 -42.99 43.95 -14.22
C ASP A 55 -42.09 44.18 -13.00
N GLY A 56 -42.16 45.36 -12.38
CA GLY A 56 -41.42 45.67 -11.16
C GLY A 56 -41.80 44.74 -10.00
N LEU A 57 -43.09 44.48 -9.79
CA LEU A 57 -43.56 43.59 -8.72
C LEU A 57 -43.26 42.13 -9.04
N ALA A 58 -43.28 41.76 -10.33
CA ALA A 58 -42.80 40.45 -10.77
C ALA A 58 -41.32 40.23 -10.43
N LYS A 59 -40.44 41.18 -10.77
CA LYS A 59 -39.00 41.10 -10.48
C LYS A 59 -38.69 41.07 -8.98
N VAL A 60 -39.38 41.88 -8.18
CA VAL A 60 -39.25 41.82 -6.71
C VAL A 60 -39.63 40.43 -6.20
N SER A 61 -40.67 39.81 -6.74
CA SER A 61 -41.08 38.46 -6.34
C SER A 61 -40.18 37.32 -6.82
N GLU A 62 -39.22 37.57 -7.72
CA GLU A 62 -38.19 36.61 -8.11
C GLU A 62 -37.08 36.47 -7.04
N VAL A 63 -37.05 37.35 -6.05
CA VAL A 63 -36.23 37.22 -4.84
C VAL A 63 -37.03 36.41 -3.82
N PRO A 64 -36.58 35.19 -3.44
CA PRO A 64 -37.31 34.31 -2.52
C PRO A 64 -37.73 35.01 -1.22
N GLU A 65 -36.87 35.87 -0.67
CA GLU A 65 -37.07 36.62 0.56
C GLU A 65 -38.16 37.70 0.43
N TYR A 66 -38.50 38.11 -0.80
CA TYR A 66 -39.46 39.18 -1.11
C TYR A 66 -40.72 38.65 -1.81
N ALA A 67 -40.79 37.34 -2.08
CA ALA A 67 -41.90 36.69 -2.79
C ALA A 67 -43.26 36.90 -2.10
N GLU A 68 -43.29 37.03 -0.77
CA GLU A 68 -44.51 37.27 0.01
C GLU A 68 -45.13 38.64 -0.26
N ILE A 69 -44.36 39.65 -0.69
CA ILE A 69 -44.86 41.02 -0.96
C ILE A 69 -45.91 40.98 -2.08
N LYS A 70 -45.58 40.31 -3.19
CA LYS A 70 -46.51 40.15 -4.33
C LYS A 70 -47.69 39.27 -3.92
N SER A 71 -47.44 38.13 -3.28
CA SER A 71 -48.49 37.20 -2.87
C SER A 71 -49.56 37.87 -2.00
N ASN A 72 -49.14 38.61 -0.96
CA ASN A 72 -50.03 39.29 -0.02
C ASN A 72 -50.81 40.44 -0.67
N PHE A 73 -50.19 41.14 -1.63
CA PHE A 73 -50.83 42.22 -2.36
C PHE A 73 -51.83 41.69 -3.41
N SER A 74 -51.43 40.71 -4.21
CA SER A 74 -52.25 40.07 -5.26
C SER A 74 -53.51 39.43 -4.68
N GLU A 75 -53.44 38.78 -3.51
CA GLU A 75 -54.61 38.16 -2.87
C GLU A 75 -55.73 39.17 -2.63
N LYS A 76 -55.39 40.35 -2.10
CA LYS A 76 -56.37 41.40 -1.80
C LYS A 76 -56.90 42.08 -3.05
N VAL A 77 -56.06 42.31 -4.06
CA VAL A 77 -56.48 42.89 -5.35
C VAL A 77 -57.44 41.95 -6.07
N ASN A 78 -57.11 40.66 -6.17
CA ASN A 78 -57.92 39.65 -6.85
C ASN A 78 -59.28 39.43 -6.17
N LYS A 79 -59.31 39.46 -4.82
CA LYS A 79 -60.56 39.42 -4.07
C LYS A 79 -61.49 40.56 -4.46
N TYR A 80 -61.01 41.80 -4.42
CA TYR A 80 -61.85 42.97 -4.70
C TYR A 80 -62.23 43.13 -6.18
N GLU A 81 -61.41 42.63 -7.10
CA GLU A 81 -61.77 42.53 -8.52
C GLU A 81 -62.92 41.52 -8.74
N SER A 82 -62.85 40.35 -8.11
CA SER A 82 -63.89 39.31 -8.26
C SER A 82 -65.25 39.74 -7.68
N GLU A 83 -65.26 40.59 -6.65
CA GLU A 83 -66.46 41.08 -5.97
C GLU A 83 -66.95 42.45 -6.48
N LYS A 84 -66.26 43.07 -7.44
CA LYS A 84 -66.46 44.45 -7.91
C LYS A 84 -67.92 44.82 -8.17
N ASN A 85 -68.63 43.97 -8.92
CA ASN A 85 -70.04 44.20 -9.29
C ASN A 85 -71.00 44.18 -8.08
N ALA A 86 -70.70 43.39 -7.04
CA ALA A 86 -71.48 43.32 -5.82
C ALA A 86 -71.17 44.51 -4.89
N ILE A 87 -69.89 44.89 -4.80
CA ILE A 87 -69.42 46.04 -4.02
C ILE A 87 -69.96 47.36 -4.58
N ASN A 88 -70.00 47.51 -5.91
CA ASN A 88 -70.53 48.72 -6.55
C ASN A 88 -72.05 48.90 -6.38
N LYS A 89 -72.80 47.91 -5.88
CA LYS A 89 -74.23 48.05 -5.59
C LYS A 89 -74.53 48.39 -4.12
N ASP A 90 -73.55 48.32 -3.23
CA ASP A 90 -73.72 48.48 -1.77
C ASP A 90 -72.73 49.51 -1.22
N ALA A 91 -73.25 50.66 -0.73
CA ALA A 91 -72.43 51.76 -0.25
C ALA A 91 -71.54 51.40 0.97
N SER A 92 -72.02 50.51 1.85
CA SER A 92 -71.27 50.06 3.03
C SER A 92 -70.11 49.15 2.64
N LYS A 93 -70.37 48.19 1.74
CA LYS A 93 -69.32 47.33 1.18
C LYS A 93 -68.29 48.13 0.39
N ARG A 94 -68.73 49.13 -0.38
CA ARG A 94 -67.85 50.03 -1.13
C ARG A 94 -66.94 50.84 -0.23
N ALA A 95 -67.45 51.37 0.89
CA ALA A 95 -66.64 52.10 1.87
C ALA A 95 -65.58 51.20 2.54
N LYS A 96 -65.96 49.96 2.89
CA LYS A 96 -65.02 48.97 3.47
C LYS A 96 -63.94 48.56 2.46
N ALA A 97 -64.32 48.23 1.23
CA ALA A 97 -63.37 47.83 0.19
C ALA A 97 -62.40 48.97 -0.18
N LYS A 98 -62.89 50.23 -0.22
CA LYS A 98 -62.05 51.41 -0.40
C LYS A 98 -60.99 51.54 0.70
N LYS A 99 -61.37 51.33 1.97
CA LYS A 99 -60.44 51.38 3.09
C LYS A 99 -59.40 50.26 2.99
N ASP A 100 -59.83 49.02 2.80
CA ASP A 100 -58.94 47.87 2.76
C ASP A 100 -57.94 47.92 1.58
N LEU A 101 -58.35 48.40 0.40
CA LEU A 101 -57.45 48.64 -0.73
C LEU A 101 -56.45 49.77 -0.44
N THR A 102 -56.89 50.84 0.22
CA THR A 102 -56.00 51.93 0.65
C THR A 102 -54.96 51.41 1.64
N ASP A 103 -55.37 50.67 2.65
CA ASP A 103 -54.49 50.07 3.65
C ASP A 103 -53.49 49.09 3.00
N SER A 104 -53.92 48.36 1.96
CA SER A 104 -53.05 47.41 1.23
C SER A 104 -52.02 48.11 0.35
N LEU A 105 -52.38 49.23 -0.28
CA LEU A 105 -51.44 50.07 -1.02
C LEU A 105 -50.41 50.74 -0.10
N VAL A 106 -50.82 51.12 1.11
CA VAL A 106 -49.91 51.66 2.14
C VAL A 106 -48.98 50.57 2.68
N GLN A 107 -49.49 49.38 2.94
CA GLN A 107 -48.68 48.24 3.38
C GLN A 107 -47.65 47.86 2.32
N LEU A 108 -48.06 47.76 1.05
CA LEU A 108 -47.14 47.52 -0.06
C LEU A 108 -46.01 48.57 -0.09
N ASN A 109 -46.33 49.86 0.06
CA ASN A 109 -45.32 50.91 0.12
C ASN A 109 -44.32 50.71 1.27
N SER A 110 -44.83 50.36 2.46
CA SER A 110 -44.03 50.12 3.65
C SER A 110 -43.08 48.93 3.46
N ASP A 111 -43.58 47.84 2.90
CA ASP A 111 -42.79 46.63 2.65
C ASP A 111 -41.71 46.89 1.59
N LEU A 112 -42.05 47.59 0.50
CA LEU A 112 -41.09 48.01 -0.52
C LEU A 112 -39.99 48.89 0.07
N LYS A 113 -40.31 49.88 0.91
CA LYS A 113 -39.32 50.73 1.58
C LYS A 113 -38.38 49.95 2.49
N ALA A 114 -38.90 49.01 3.28
CA ALA A 114 -38.06 48.18 4.13
C ALA A 114 -37.05 47.37 3.29
N LYS A 115 -37.47 46.83 2.15
CA LYS A 115 -36.60 46.06 1.26
C LYS A 115 -35.64 46.90 0.44
N ILE A 116 -36.00 48.14 0.13
CA ILE A 116 -35.07 49.11 -0.46
C ILE A 116 -33.89 49.35 0.48
N GLU A 117 -34.12 49.46 1.80
CA GLU A 117 -33.03 49.63 2.77
C GLU A 117 -32.13 48.38 2.88
N ASP A 118 -32.72 47.17 2.81
CA ASP A 118 -31.96 45.91 2.74
C ASP A 118 -31.03 45.90 1.49
N GLU A 119 -31.57 46.21 0.31
CA GLU A 119 -30.82 46.22 -0.95
C GLU A 119 -29.81 47.38 -1.05
N LYS A 120 -30.10 48.54 -0.46
CA LYS A 120 -29.12 49.64 -0.32
C LYS A 120 -27.91 49.22 0.51
N ALA A 121 -28.12 48.45 1.58
CA ALA A 121 -27.01 47.94 2.39
C ALA A 121 -26.08 47.03 1.56
N ILE A 122 -26.65 46.16 0.71
CA ILE A 122 -25.89 45.31 -0.22
C ILE A 122 -25.15 46.17 -1.26
N SER A 123 -25.83 47.13 -1.89
CA SER A 123 -25.22 48.02 -2.87
C SER A 123 -24.07 48.83 -2.29
N ASN A 124 -24.22 49.35 -1.06
CA ASN A 124 -23.17 50.08 -0.37
C ASN A 124 -21.97 49.19 -0.01
N ALA A 125 -22.19 47.93 0.37
CA ALA A 125 -21.09 46.98 0.59
C ALA A 125 -20.26 46.75 -0.69
N TYR A 126 -20.93 46.65 -1.85
CA TYR A 126 -20.26 46.46 -3.14
C TYR A 126 -19.55 47.72 -3.64
N LEU A 127 -20.11 48.91 -3.43
CA LEU A 127 -19.48 50.18 -3.79
C LEU A 127 -18.14 50.40 -3.07
N ASN A 128 -18.03 49.91 -1.85
CA ASN A 128 -16.81 50.03 -1.04
C ASN A 128 -15.73 48.98 -1.39
N SER A 129 -16.04 48.01 -2.25
CA SER A 129 -15.06 46.97 -2.63
C SER A 129 -14.09 47.43 -3.70
N PRO A 130 -12.77 47.19 -3.55
CA PRO A 130 -11.77 47.49 -4.58
C PRO A 130 -11.88 46.58 -5.81
N LEU A 131 -12.63 45.48 -5.74
CA LEU A 131 -12.74 44.47 -6.79
C LEU A 131 -13.88 44.74 -7.78
N VAL A 132 -14.78 45.66 -7.46
CA VAL A 132 -15.90 46.05 -8.32
C VAL A 132 -15.45 47.06 -9.36
N TRP A 133 -15.79 46.83 -10.63
CA TRP A 133 -15.44 47.71 -11.74
C TRP A 133 -16.01 49.13 -11.55
N GLU A 134 -15.17 50.15 -11.76
CA GLU A 134 -15.53 51.56 -11.51
C GLU A 134 -16.74 52.07 -12.32
N ASN A 135 -16.94 51.58 -13.55
CA ASN A 135 -18.12 51.90 -14.36
C ASN A 135 -19.42 51.42 -13.68
N TRP A 136 -19.37 50.26 -13.01
CA TRP A 136 -20.50 49.72 -12.26
C TRP A 136 -20.72 50.45 -10.94
N LYS A 137 -19.64 50.82 -10.23
CA LYS A 137 -19.77 51.69 -9.05
C LYS A 137 -20.44 53.01 -9.40
N THR A 138 -20.06 53.59 -10.52
CA THR A 138 -20.67 54.82 -11.03
C THR A 138 -22.16 54.62 -11.33
N THR A 139 -22.53 53.52 -11.99
CA THR A 139 -23.92 53.21 -12.35
C THR A 139 -24.81 53.00 -11.11
N VAL A 140 -24.36 52.21 -10.14
CA VAL A 140 -25.11 51.94 -8.89
C VAL A 140 -25.19 53.18 -8.02
N LYS A 141 -24.10 53.96 -7.94
CA LYS A 141 -24.08 55.22 -7.20
C LYS A 141 -25.02 56.26 -7.83
N SER A 142 -24.99 56.43 -9.16
CA SER A 142 -25.93 57.31 -9.85
C SER A 142 -27.38 56.88 -9.64
N ALA A 143 -27.68 55.58 -9.63
CA ALA A 143 -29.01 55.10 -9.30
C ALA A 143 -29.39 55.48 -7.85
N LEU A 144 -28.52 55.22 -6.87
CA LEU A 144 -28.77 55.58 -5.47
C LEU A 144 -28.99 57.10 -5.28
N ASP A 145 -28.17 57.93 -5.94
CA ASP A 145 -28.25 59.39 -5.89
C ASP A 145 -29.56 59.89 -6.57
N ASP A 146 -29.92 59.35 -7.75
CA ASP A 146 -31.17 59.70 -8.47
C ASP A 146 -32.44 59.35 -7.67
N TYR A 147 -32.35 58.40 -6.75
CA TYR A 147 -33.45 57.94 -5.92
C TYR A 147 -33.54 58.62 -4.54
N GLU A 148 -32.51 59.34 -4.08
CA GLU A 148 -32.58 60.16 -2.84
C GLU A 148 -33.58 61.33 -2.97
N ASP A 149 -33.76 61.85 -4.20
CA ASP A 149 -34.64 62.99 -4.49
C ASP A 149 -36.09 62.60 -4.85
N LYS A 150 -36.41 61.30 -4.92
CA LYS A 150 -37.73 60.80 -5.34
C LYS A 150 -38.71 60.59 -4.17
N ASP A 151 -40.00 60.83 -4.42
CA ASP A 151 -41.05 60.57 -3.44
C ASP A 151 -41.36 59.07 -3.34
N LEU A 152 -40.66 58.36 -2.45
CA LEU A 152 -40.89 56.94 -2.17
C LEU A 152 -42.29 56.64 -1.59
N ASN A 153 -43.11 57.66 -1.30
CA ASN A 153 -44.52 57.42 -0.97
C ASN A 153 -45.36 57.02 -2.20
N ASP A 154 -44.85 57.14 -3.44
CA ASP A 154 -45.47 56.49 -4.59
C ASP A 154 -44.98 55.05 -4.75
N ASN A 155 -45.94 54.13 -4.90
CA ASN A 155 -45.67 52.71 -5.07
C ASN A 155 -44.94 52.41 -6.38
N ASP A 156 -45.25 53.14 -7.45
CA ASP A 156 -44.59 52.92 -8.74
C ASP A 156 -43.08 53.29 -8.65
N GLU A 157 -42.74 54.38 -7.96
CA GLU A 157 -41.33 54.80 -7.78
C GLU A 157 -40.57 53.89 -6.81
N ALA A 158 -41.17 53.54 -5.66
CA ALA A 158 -40.54 52.60 -4.71
C ALA A 158 -40.29 51.22 -5.36
N LEU A 159 -41.22 50.76 -6.19
CA LEU A 159 -41.09 49.48 -6.86
C LEU A 159 -40.01 49.47 -7.94
N ASN A 160 -39.92 50.53 -8.75
CA ASN A 160 -38.87 50.68 -9.75
C ASN A 160 -37.48 50.72 -9.10
N MET A 161 -37.35 51.48 -8.00
CA MET A 161 -36.10 51.56 -7.24
C MET A 161 -35.66 50.18 -6.72
N LEU A 162 -36.57 49.45 -6.06
CA LEU A 162 -36.25 48.13 -5.52
C LEU A 162 -35.85 47.15 -6.63
N SER A 163 -36.60 47.14 -7.74
CA SER A 163 -36.31 46.30 -8.91
C SER A 163 -34.92 46.59 -9.51
N ASP A 164 -34.56 47.86 -9.62
CA ASP A 164 -33.26 48.28 -10.16
C ASP A 164 -32.11 47.84 -9.23
N LEU A 165 -32.24 48.09 -7.92
CA LEU A 165 -31.23 47.69 -6.93
C LEU A 165 -31.02 46.17 -6.89
N ILE A 166 -32.10 45.38 -6.90
CA ILE A 166 -32.03 43.90 -6.99
C ILE A 166 -31.26 43.48 -8.24
N SER A 167 -31.56 44.12 -9.38
CA SER A 167 -30.92 43.79 -10.67
C SER A 167 -29.42 44.08 -10.64
N TYR A 168 -29.03 45.24 -10.09
CA TYR A 168 -27.63 45.62 -9.94
C TYR A 168 -26.89 44.69 -8.98
N ASN A 169 -27.45 44.42 -7.80
CA ASN A 169 -26.82 43.58 -6.78
C ASN A 169 -26.65 42.13 -7.25
N ARG A 170 -27.66 41.54 -7.92
CA ARG A 170 -27.56 40.19 -8.51
C ARG A 170 -26.51 40.10 -9.61
N PHE A 171 -26.45 41.09 -10.50
CA PHE A 171 -25.43 41.13 -11.53
C PHE A 171 -24.02 41.15 -10.91
N MET A 172 -23.83 42.01 -9.92
CA MET A 172 -22.55 42.15 -9.21
C MET A 172 -22.14 40.87 -8.47
N TYR A 173 -23.07 40.23 -7.78
CA TYR A 173 -22.86 38.94 -7.13
C TYR A 173 -22.35 37.89 -8.12
N ASN A 174 -22.99 37.76 -9.28
CA ASN A 174 -22.64 36.75 -10.28
C ASN A 174 -21.23 36.96 -10.86
N GLU A 175 -20.83 38.21 -11.11
CA GLU A 175 -19.48 38.50 -11.63
C GLU A 175 -18.39 38.23 -10.59
N LEU A 176 -18.60 38.63 -9.33
CA LEU A 176 -17.66 38.34 -8.24
C LEU A 176 -17.58 36.84 -7.93
N LYS A 177 -18.71 36.13 -8.01
CA LYS A 177 -18.75 34.68 -7.80
C LYS A 177 -17.96 33.90 -8.84
N LYS A 178 -18.03 34.29 -10.13
CA LYS A 178 -17.20 33.68 -11.19
C LYS A 178 -15.70 33.79 -10.88
N GLN A 179 -15.26 34.97 -10.42
CA GLN A 179 -13.85 35.17 -10.07
C GLN A 179 -13.47 34.35 -8.82
N LEU A 180 -14.35 34.30 -7.81
CA LEU A 180 -14.14 33.49 -6.60
C LEU A 180 -13.99 32.00 -6.90
N ASP A 181 -14.82 31.46 -7.79
CA ASP A 181 -14.76 30.05 -8.16
C ASP A 181 -13.46 29.72 -8.94
N SER A 182 -12.97 30.66 -9.75
CA SER A 182 -11.66 30.55 -10.43
C SER A 182 -10.50 30.53 -9.43
N ASP A 183 -10.47 31.50 -8.51
CA ASP A 183 -9.41 31.62 -7.50
C ASP A 183 -9.43 30.44 -6.52
N LEU A 184 -10.61 29.91 -6.17
CA LEU A 184 -10.77 28.70 -5.36
C LEU A 184 -10.13 27.46 -6.01
N THR A 185 -10.32 27.30 -7.32
CA THR A 185 -9.74 26.19 -8.09
C THR A 185 -8.22 26.26 -8.07
N GLU A 186 -7.68 27.46 -8.28
CA GLU A 186 -6.24 27.69 -8.28
C GLU A 186 -5.62 27.56 -6.89
N ALA A 187 -6.31 28.05 -5.85
CA ALA A 187 -5.87 27.95 -4.46
C ALA A 187 -5.79 26.51 -3.96
N LYS A 188 -6.80 25.68 -4.26
CA LYS A 188 -6.77 24.23 -3.94
C LYS A 188 -5.58 23.53 -4.58
N SER A 189 -5.22 23.94 -5.80
CA SER A 189 -4.04 23.41 -6.50
C SER A 189 -2.74 23.85 -5.83
N ALA A 190 -2.63 25.12 -5.44
CA ALA A 190 -1.44 25.65 -4.76
C ALA A 190 -1.19 25.02 -3.38
N VAL A 191 -2.25 24.74 -2.60
CA VAL A 191 -2.14 24.04 -1.30
C VAL A 191 -1.48 22.67 -1.44
N ASN A 192 -1.74 21.95 -2.52
CA ASN A 192 -1.15 20.63 -2.77
C ASN A 192 0.35 20.69 -3.12
N VAL A 193 0.85 21.86 -3.54
CA VAL A 193 2.25 22.06 -3.94
C VAL A 193 3.10 22.55 -2.77
N LEU A 194 2.54 23.32 -1.84
CA LEU A 194 3.27 23.84 -0.69
C LEU A 194 3.65 22.73 0.30
N SER A 195 4.92 22.71 0.72
CA SER A 195 5.43 21.80 1.75
C SER A 195 4.94 22.16 3.15
N ASP A 196 5.05 21.21 4.08
CA ASP A 196 4.60 21.39 5.48
C ASP A 196 5.68 22.04 6.38
N GLU A 197 6.70 22.69 5.79
CA GLU A 197 7.82 23.29 6.52
C GLU A 197 7.97 24.80 6.29
N GLY A 198 8.43 25.53 7.31
CA GLY A 198 8.83 26.94 7.21
C GLY A 198 7.74 27.90 6.70
N ASP A 199 8.13 28.81 5.81
CA ASP A 199 7.22 29.80 5.20
C ASP A 199 6.16 29.14 4.30
N ASN A 200 6.45 27.96 3.72
CA ASN A 200 5.49 27.17 2.94
C ASN A 200 4.33 26.67 3.80
N ALA A 201 4.61 26.13 5.00
CA ALA A 201 3.59 25.68 5.94
C ALA A 201 2.65 26.81 6.36
N THR A 202 3.22 28.00 6.58
CA THR A 202 2.48 29.20 6.96
C THR A 202 1.55 29.64 5.84
N ALA A 203 2.05 29.69 4.60
CA ALA A 203 1.23 30.01 3.42
C ALA A 203 0.16 28.96 3.13
N LYS A 204 0.46 27.67 3.34
CA LYS A 204 -0.46 26.55 3.14
C LYS A 204 -1.64 26.60 4.10
N ASN A 205 -1.36 26.87 5.37
CA ASN A 205 -2.40 27.01 6.40
C ASN A 205 -3.26 28.25 6.15
N ASP A 206 -2.64 29.40 5.89
CA ASP A 206 -3.37 30.64 5.57
C ASP A 206 -4.28 30.46 4.33
N LEU A 207 -3.76 29.85 3.26
CA LEU A 207 -4.54 29.59 2.05
C LEU A 207 -5.68 28.59 2.29
N SER A 208 -5.45 27.55 3.11
CA SER A 208 -6.49 26.58 3.47
C SER A 208 -7.62 27.22 4.30
N ASP A 209 -7.28 28.11 5.23
CA ASP A 209 -8.26 28.86 6.01
C ASP A 209 -9.09 29.79 5.12
N LYS A 210 -8.45 30.46 4.14
CA LYS A 210 -9.16 31.32 3.18
C LYS A 210 -10.02 30.55 2.20
N ILE A 211 -9.62 29.34 1.78
CA ILE A 211 -10.48 28.44 0.99
C ILE A 211 -11.74 28.09 1.78
N ALA A 212 -11.61 27.68 3.05
CA ALA A 212 -12.76 27.33 3.89
C ALA A 212 -13.71 28.54 4.08
N ALA A 213 -13.15 29.73 4.29
CA ALA A 213 -13.94 30.96 4.37
C ALA A 213 -14.60 31.32 3.02
N ALA A 214 -13.98 31.02 1.88
CA ALA A 214 -14.48 31.30 0.53
C ALA A 214 -15.57 30.32 0.03
N GLU A 215 -15.95 29.29 0.80
CA GLU A 215 -17.03 28.35 0.46
C GLU A 215 -18.43 28.69 1.05
N ASP A 216 -18.54 29.65 1.97
CA ASP A 216 -19.81 30.26 2.42
C ASP A 216 -20.59 30.95 1.25
N ASN A 217 -21.92 31.10 1.33
CA ASN A 217 -22.75 31.64 0.24
C ASN A 217 -23.39 33.01 0.55
N ASP A 218 -23.00 33.68 1.62
CA ASP A 218 -23.50 35.02 1.96
C ASP A 218 -23.17 36.08 0.88
N ILE A 219 -24.21 36.73 0.36
CA ILE A 219 -24.16 37.72 -0.73
C ILE A 219 -23.41 39.00 -0.33
N ILE A 220 -23.47 39.41 0.93
CA ILE A 220 -22.86 40.67 1.41
C ILE A 220 -21.33 40.55 1.51
N SER A 221 -20.83 39.42 1.99
CA SER A 221 -19.41 39.21 2.30
C SER A 221 -18.53 38.73 1.14
N ILE A 222 -19.11 38.39 -0.03
CA ILE A 222 -18.35 37.91 -1.20
C ILE A 222 -17.16 38.79 -1.61
N PRO A 223 -17.27 40.13 -1.66
CA PRO A 223 -16.15 40.96 -2.09
C PRO A 223 -14.95 40.88 -1.13
N GLU A 224 -15.19 40.79 0.18
CA GLU A 224 -14.13 40.66 1.19
C GLU A 224 -13.45 39.29 1.09
N ARG A 225 -14.25 38.23 0.95
CA ARG A 225 -13.77 36.84 0.88
C ARG A 225 -12.96 36.57 -0.38
N LEU A 226 -13.38 37.13 -1.51
CA LEU A 226 -12.60 37.10 -2.74
C LEU A 226 -11.26 37.81 -2.55
N ASN A 227 -11.26 39.03 -2.01
CA ASN A 227 -10.04 39.78 -1.79
C ASN A 227 -9.05 39.05 -0.86
N ASP A 228 -9.54 38.45 0.21
CA ASP A 228 -8.73 37.65 1.13
C ASP A 228 -8.12 36.43 0.44
N LEU A 229 -8.92 35.66 -0.31
CA LEU A 229 -8.44 34.49 -1.04
C LEU A 229 -7.40 34.87 -2.10
N SER A 230 -7.67 35.90 -2.91
CA SER A 230 -6.75 36.35 -3.96
C SER A 230 -5.40 36.80 -3.38
N ASN A 231 -5.40 37.47 -2.22
CA ASN A 231 -4.17 37.92 -1.56
C ASN A 231 -3.36 36.76 -0.99
N SER A 232 -4.00 35.82 -0.30
CA SER A 232 -3.33 34.61 0.20
C SER A 232 -2.81 33.73 -0.94
N LEU A 233 -3.57 33.59 -2.03
CA LEU A 233 -3.15 32.87 -3.23
C LEU A 233 -1.93 33.52 -3.89
N LYS A 234 -1.91 34.85 -3.99
CA LYS A 234 -0.76 35.60 -4.52
C LYS A 234 0.49 35.39 -3.66
N ASN A 235 0.36 35.47 -2.33
CA ASN A 235 1.46 35.22 -1.41
C ASN A 235 2.01 33.78 -1.54
N ALA A 236 1.11 32.80 -1.61
CA ALA A 236 1.47 31.40 -1.85
C ALA A 236 2.25 31.21 -3.16
N LYS A 237 1.80 31.84 -4.25
CA LYS A 237 2.51 31.82 -5.55
C LYS A 237 3.89 32.46 -5.46
N ASP A 238 4.02 33.61 -4.80
CA ASP A 238 5.29 34.31 -4.63
C ASP A 238 6.29 33.48 -3.80
N ILE A 239 5.80 32.72 -2.82
CA ILE A 239 6.62 31.80 -2.01
C ILE A 239 7.03 30.56 -2.84
N ILE A 240 6.12 29.96 -3.60
CA ILE A 240 6.42 28.85 -4.53
C ILE A 240 7.51 29.25 -5.53
N LEU A 241 7.46 30.48 -6.05
CA LEU A 241 8.45 31.03 -6.97
C LEU A 241 9.84 31.23 -6.34
N ARG A 242 9.94 31.34 -5.01
CA ARG A 242 11.19 31.61 -4.28
C ARG A 242 11.88 30.37 -3.71
N THR A 243 11.15 29.27 -3.44
CA THR A 243 11.66 28.21 -2.55
C THR A 243 12.04 26.88 -3.25
N ASP A 244 11.44 26.45 -4.38
CA ASP A 244 11.58 25.04 -4.82
C ASP A 244 12.10 24.73 -6.25
N ILE A 245 12.41 25.73 -7.10
CA ILE A 245 12.91 25.46 -8.46
C ILE A 245 14.23 24.66 -8.48
N PRO A 246 15.26 24.96 -7.66
CA PRO A 246 16.52 24.21 -7.66
C PRO A 246 16.34 22.72 -7.29
N THR A 247 15.50 22.44 -6.29
CA THR A 247 15.20 21.08 -5.82
C THR A 247 14.50 20.26 -6.91
N ILE A 248 13.47 20.83 -7.56
CA ILE A 248 12.77 20.19 -8.68
C ILE A 248 13.75 19.90 -9.84
N LYS A 249 14.68 20.81 -10.14
CA LYS A 249 15.68 20.60 -11.19
C LYS A 249 16.70 19.49 -10.86
N GLU A 250 17.05 19.33 -9.59
CA GLU A 250 17.89 18.21 -9.14
C GLU A 250 17.16 16.87 -9.29
N GLU A 251 15.89 16.79 -8.88
CA GLU A 251 15.07 15.58 -9.05
C GLU A 251 14.84 15.23 -10.52
N ILE A 252 14.60 16.21 -11.38
CA ILE A 252 14.52 16.03 -12.84
C ILE A 252 15.81 15.42 -13.38
N THR A 253 16.97 15.88 -12.91
CA THR A 253 18.26 15.35 -13.37
C THR A 253 18.40 13.87 -13.02
N LYS A 254 18.08 13.49 -11.77
CA LYS A 254 18.11 12.08 -11.32
C LYS A 254 17.10 11.21 -12.08
N ALA A 255 15.87 11.69 -12.27
CA ALA A 255 14.83 10.97 -12.98
C ALA A 255 15.20 10.75 -14.46
N LEU A 256 15.75 11.77 -15.13
CA LEU A 256 16.23 11.66 -16.52
C LEU A 256 17.38 10.66 -16.65
N GLU A 257 18.34 10.66 -15.73
CA GLU A 257 19.45 9.72 -15.74
C GLU A 257 18.96 8.27 -15.62
N ASN A 258 18.10 7.98 -14.64
CA ASN A 258 17.48 6.67 -14.47
C ASN A 258 16.68 6.23 -15.72
N SER A 259 15.87 7.13 -16.26
CA SER A 259 15.02 6.87 -17.44
C SER A 259 15.85 6.56 -18.68
N LYS A 260 16.96 7.29 -18.90
CA LYS A 260 17.87 7.06 -20.03
C LYS A 260 18.62 5.73 -19.92
N MET A 261 19.03 5.33 -18.72
CA MET A 261 19.61 3.99 -18.52
C MET A 261 18.61 2.90 -18.91
N LEU A 262 17.34 3.04 -18.49
CA LEU A 262 16.27 2.10 -18.85
C LEU A 262 16.04 2.05 -20.36
N LEU A 263 15.97 3.22 -21.01
CA LEU A 263 15.73 3.37 -22.44
C LEU A 263 16.77 2.62 -23.31
N ASN A 264 18.01 2.53 -22.84
CA ASN A 264 19.10 1.81 -23.51
C ASN A 264 19.03 0.28 -23.33
N ASN A 265 18.11 -0.22 -22.51
CA ASN A 265 17.96 -1.65 -22.29
C ASN A 265 17.32 -2.34 -23.50
N GLN A 266 17.98 -3.37 -24.03
CA GLN A 266 17.52 -4.12 -25.19
C GLN A 266 16.15 -4.78 -24.98
N GLY A 267 15.75 -5.04 -23.72
CA GLY A 267 14.44 -5.58 -23.38
C GLY A 267 13.26 -4.70 -23.82
N LEU A 268 13.47 -3.39 -24.06
CA LEU A 268 12.42 -2.46 -24.47
C LEU A 268 12.31 -2.25 -25.98
N ASN A 269 13.20 -2.84 -26.81
CA ASN A 269 13.36 -2.47 -28.22
C ASN A 269 12.11 -2.65 -29.11
N ASP A 270 11.11 -3.39 -28.66
CA ASP A 270 9.89 -3.71 -29.42
C ASP A 270 8.59 -3.30 -28.69
N THR A 271 8.65 -2.34 -27.76
CA THR A 271 7.49 -1.98 -26.93
C THR A 271 7.05 -0.52 -27.13
N PRO A 272 5.74 -0.23 -27.18
CA PRO A 272 5.23 1.15 -27.22
C PRO A 272 5.75 2.02 -26.08
N GLU A 273 5.97 1.42 -24.91
CA GLU A 273 6.47 2.10 -23.71
C GLU A 273 7.88 2.68 -23.89
N LYS A 274 8.70 2.12 -24.80
CA LYS A 274 10.00 2.71 -25.14
C LYS A 274 9.83 4.04 -25.86
N ALA A 275 8.88 4.12 -26.80
CA ALA A 275 8.60 5.35 -27.54
C ALA A 275 7.98 6.41 -26.61
N ASP A 276 7.07 6.00 -25.72
CA ASP A 276 6.47 6.87 -24.71
C ASP A 276 7.52 7.41 -23.72
N LEU A 277 8.41 6.54 -23.21
CA LEU A 277 9.49 6.95 -22.32
C LEU A 277 10.44 7.91 -23.02
N GLN A 278 10.79 7.63 -24.29
CA GLN A 278 11.61 8.53 -25.10
C GLN A 278 10.94 9.90 -25.29
N ALA A 279 9.64 9.93 -25.56
CA ALA A 279 8.89 11.17 -25.72
C ALA A 279 8.87 11.98 -24.41
N ALA A 280 8.57 11.35 -23.28
CA ALA A 280 8.56 11.99 -21.96
C ALA A 280 9.94 12.55 -21.57
N ILE A 281 11.02 11.80 -21.85
CA ILE A 281 12.40 12.29 -21.68
C ILE A 281 12.62 13.57 -22.50
N ASN A 282 12.30 13.53 -23.79
CA ASN A 282 12.54 14.66 -24.70
C ASN A 282 11.74 15.91 -24.28
N GLU A 283 10.48 15.72 -23.87
CA GLU A 283 9.61 16.81 -23.42
C GLU A 283 10.13 17.45 -22.12
N LEU A 284 10.50 16.64 -21.12
CA LEU A 284 11.01 17.14 -19.85
C LEU A 284 12.38 17.82 -20.02
N GLU A 285 13.27 17.29 -20.86
CA GLU A 285 14.55 17.93 -21.19
C GLU A 285 14.36 19.29 -21.84
N THR A 286 13.43 19.38 -22.80
CA THR A 286 13.10 20.63 -23.49
C THR A 286 12.53 21.66 -22.53
N LEU A 287 11.64 21.24 -21.62
CA LEU A 287 11.02 22.13 -20.64
C LEU A 287 12.02 22.58 -19.56
N ASN A 288 12.82 21.66 -19.02
CA ASN A 288 13.84 21.95 -18.00
C ASN A 288 14.90 22.95 -18.48
N SER A 289 15.21 22.91 -19.77
CA SER A 289 16.20 23.81 -20.38
C SER A 289 15.68 25.23 -20.63
N ASN A 290 14.35 25.41 -20.75
CA ASN A 290 13.75 26.64 -21.28
C ASN A 290 12.72 27.31 -20.36
N SER A 291 12.34 26.69 -19.24
CA SER A 291 11.30 27.17 -18.35
C SER A 291 11.74 27.25 -16.88
N ASN A 292 11.19 28.23 -16.16
CA ASN A 292 11.24 28.35 -14.70
C ASN A 292 9.84 28.18 -14.06
N ASP A 293 8.87 27.68 -14.83
CA ASP A 293 7.55 27.33 -14.32
C ASP A 293 7.64 26.02 -13.51
N ALA A 294 7.68 26.17 -12.18
CA ALA A 294 7.81 25.05 -11.25
C ALA A 294 6.67 24.03 -11.37
N LEU A 295 5.45 24.48 -11.64
CA LEU A 295 4.28 23.61 -11.73
C LEU A 295 4.32 22.78 -13.02
N ALA A 296 4.70 23.40 -14.15
CA ALA A 296 4.88 22.69 -15.41
C ALA A 296 6.02 21.64 -15.33
N LEU A 297 7.13 22.00 -14.67
CA LEU A 297 8.28 21.10 -14.45
C LEU A 297 7.90 19.91 -13.58
N PHE A 298 7.18 20.15 -12.48
CA PHE A 298 6.73 19.08 -11.57
C PHE A 298 5.74 18.11 -12.24
N ASN A 299 4.75 18.63 -12.98
CA ASN A 299 3.79 17.77 -13.69
C ASN A 299 4.48 16.88 -14.74
N LYS A 300 5.48 17.40 -15.45
CA LYS A 300 6.24 16.62 -16.43
C LYS A 300 7.24 15.64 -15.79
N LEU A 301 7.76 15.96 -14.60
CA LEU A 301 8.53 15.01 -13.80
C LEU A 301 7.66 13.82 -13.36
N GLN A 302 6.41 14.05 -12.94
CA GLN A 302 5.48 12.97 -12.60
C GLN A 302 5.15 12.08 -13.81
N ASP A 303 4.89 12.68 -14.97
CA ASP A 303 4.66 11.95 -16.23
C ASP A 303 5.88 11.08 -16.60
N LEU A 304 7.10 11.63 -16.54
CA LEU A 304 8.33 10.86 -16.74
C LEU A 304 8.44 9.68 -15.76
N ASN A 305 8.17 9.91 -14.47
CA ASN A 305 8.22 8.85 -13.46
C ASN A 305 7.19 7.75 -13.74
N GLU A 306 5.96 8.09 -14.11
CA GLU A 306 4.93 7.12 -14.47
C GLU A 306 5.34 6.27 -15.69
N LYS A 307 5.87 6.91 -16.75
CA LYS A 307 6.36 6.20 -17.94
C LYS A 307 7.58 5.33 -17.62
N THR A 308 8.44 5.79 -16.73
CA THR A 308 9.61 5.02 -16.25
C THR A 308 9.16 3.77 -15.49
N THR A 309 8.18 3.90 -14.60
CA THR A 309 7.58 2.77 -13.88
C THR A 309 6.97 1.76 -14.86
N LYS A 310 6.17 2.20 -15.83
CA LYS A 310 5.58 1.31 -16.85
C LYS A 310 6.64 0.59 -17.70
N ALA A 311 7.69 1.29 -18.12
CA ALA A 311 8.80 0.68 -18.85
C ALA A 311 9.54 -0.36 -17.99
N GLN A 312 9.72 -0.08 -16.70
CA GLN A 312 10.32 -1.02 -15.76
C GLN A 312 9.45 -2.27 -15.55
N GLU A 313 8.13 -2.12 -15.39
CA GLU A 313 7.17 -3.23 -15.27
C GLU A 313 7.22 -4.16 -16.50
N ILE A 314 7.29 -3.59 -17.71
CA ILE A 314 7.43 -4.38 -18.96
C ILE A 314 8.75 -5.14 -18.99
N LEU A 315 9.85 -4.50 -18.57
CA LEU A 315 11.16 -5.13 -18.52
C LEU A 315 11.18 -6.29 -17.51
N GLU A 316 10.62 -6.08 -16.33
CA GLU A 316 10.45 -7.12 -15.30
C GLU A 316 9.58 -8.26 -15.81
N GLY A 317 8.50 -7.98 -16.54
CA GLY A 317 7.67 -8.99 -17.20
C GLY A 317 8.42 -9.85 -18.23
N LYS A 318 9.27 -9.22 -19.07
CA LYS A 318 10.13 -9.96 -20.02
C LYS A 318 11.19 -10.80 -19.31
N ASN A 319 11.86 -10.24 -18.30
CA ASN A 319 12.84 -10.98 -17.49
C ASN A 319 12.18 -12.16 -16.76
N ALA A 320 10.96 -11.98 -16.25
CA ALA A 320 10.19 -13.06 -15.64
C ALA A 320 9.85 -14.15 -16.67
N THR A 321 9.53 -13.79 -17.90
CA THR A 321 9.28 -14.74 -18.99
C THR A 321 10.52 -15.59 -19.32
N ILE A 322 11.69 -14.95 -19.44
CA ILE A 322 12.97 -15.66 -19.70
C ILE A 322 13.33 -16.57 -18.53
N ALA A 323 13.24 -16.07 -17.29
CA ALA A 323 13.54 -16.85 -16.10
C ALA A 323 12.60 -18.04 -15.93
N LYS A 324 11.30 -17.87 -16.26
CA LYS A 324 10.33 -18.97 -16.28
C LYS A 324 10.62 -19.98 -17.39
N ALA A 325 11.06 -19.56 -18.57
CA ALA A 325 11.43 -20.47 -19.64
C ALA A 325 12.61 -21.38 -19.23
N GLU A 326 13.61 -20.84 -18.53
CA GLU A 326 14.69 -21.65 -17.95
C GLU A 326 14.19 -22.58 -16.84
N LEU A 327 13.31 -22.07 -15.94
CA LEU A 327 12.70 -22.90 -14.91
C LEU A 327 11.92 -24.08 -15.50
N VAL A 328 11.20 -23.89 -16.61
CA VAL A 328 10.48 -24.95 -17.33
C VAL A 328 11.42 -26.04 -17.84
N LYS A 329 12.59 -25.67 -18.39
CA LYS A 329 13.60 -26.65 -18.82
C LYS A 329 14.10 -27.50 -17.65
N THR A 330 14.38 -26.87 -16.51
CA THR A 330 14.85 -27.58 -15.32
C THR A 330 13.76 -28.43 -14.69
N ILE A 331 12.49 -27.98 -14.70
CA ILE A 331 11.34 -28.80 -14.30
C ILE A 331 11.22 -30.04 -15.20
N ALA A 332 11.33 -29.89 -16.51
CA ALA A 332 11.27 -31.02 -17.44
C ALA A 332 12.39 -32.04 -17.17
N LYS A 333 13.64 -31.56 -16.97
CA LYS A 333 14.77 -32.42 -16.58
C LYS A 333 14.50 -33.15 -15.25
N ALA A 334 13.95 -32.45 -14.27
CA ALA A 334 13.62 -33.05 -12.97
C ALA A 334 12.53 -34.13 -13.07
N ASP A 335 11.47 -33.86 -13.84
CA ASP A 335 10.38 -34.80 -14.12
C ASP A 335 10.88 -36.04 -14.89
N GLU A 336 11.86 -35.90 -15.77
CA GLU A 336 12.48 -37.03 -16.49
C GLU A 336 13.25 -37.96 -15.56
N ILE A 337 14.04 -37.41 -14.63
CA ILE A 337 14.94 -38.23 -13.80
C ILE A 337 14.26 -38.80 -12.55
N ILE A 338 13.18 -38.19 -12.06
CA ILE A 338 12.59 -38.53 -10.75
C ILE A 338 12.16 -40.00 -10.64
N SER A 339 11.72 -40.62 -11.73
CA SER A 339 11.36 -42.04 -11.76
C SER A 339 12.58 -42.96 -11.57
N SER A 340 13.76 -42.49 -11.95
CA SER A 340 15.04 -43.21 -11.87
C SER A 340 15.75 -43.03 -10.52
N ILE A 341 15.26 -42.10 -9.68
CA ILE A 341 15.75 -41.90 -8.31
C ILE A 341 15.22 -43.03 -7.41
N THR A 342 16.11 -43.91 -6.96
CA THR A 342 15.76 -45.06 -6.11
C THR A 342 15.87 -44.75 -4.61
N ASP A 343 16.58 -43.68 -4.24
CA ASP A 343 16.63 -43.21 -2.86
C ASP A 343 15.31 -42.51 -2.48
N ILE A 344 14.55 -43.11 -1.56
CA ILE A 344 13.21 -42.64 -1.15
C ILE A 344 13.27 -41.18 -0.64
N GLU A 345 14.24 -40.84 0.21
CA GLU A 345 14.35 -39.49 0.78
C GLU A 345 14.72 -38.44 -0.28
N ALA A 346 15.66 -38.77 -1.16
CA ALA A 346 16.03 -37.92 -2.29
C ALA A 346 14.86 -37.73 -3.27
N LYS A 347 14.13 -38.81 -3.56
CA LYS A 347 12.98 -38.77 -4.46
C LYS A 347 11.90 -37.85 -3.92
N ALA A 348 11.56 -37.98 -2.63
CA ALA A 348 10.58 -37.12 -1.97
C ALA A 348 11.03 -35.64 -1.93
N ALA A 349 12.32 -35.39 -1.65
CA ALA A 349 12.88 -34.03 -1.64
C ALA A 349 12.86 -33.38 -3.05
N LEU A 350 13.24 -34.14 -4.08
CA LEU A 350 13.17 -33.69 -5.47
C LEU A 350 11.72 -33.42 -5.88
N ALA A 351 10.80 -34.33 -5.60
CA ALA A 351 9.37 -34.18 -5.88
C ALA A 351 8.77 -32.92 -5.26
N SER A 352 9.10 -32.63 -3.99
CA SER A 352 8.69 -31.40 -3.31
C SER A 352 9.23 -30.15 -4.02
N THR A 353 10.49 -30.17 -4.44
CA THR A 353 11.14 -29.03 -5.11
C THR A 353 10.58 -28.82 -6.52
N ILE A 354 10.23 -29.90 -7.24
CA ILE A 354 9.50 -29.86 -8.52
C ILE A 354 8.16 -29.16 -8.33
N ASN A 355 7.36 -29.58 -7.34
CA ASN A 355 6.03 -29.01 -7.11
C ASN A 355 6.09 -27.52 -6.77
N LYS A 356 7.04 -27.10 -5.91
CA LYS A 356 7.29 -25.68 -5.62
C LYS A 356 7.64 -24.89 -6.89
N SER A 357 8.47 -25.46 -7.74
CA SER A 357 8.88 -24.84 -9.00
C SER A 357 7.70 -24.74 -9.98
N LYS A 358 6.85 -25.76 -10.05
CA LYS A 358 5.61 -25.74 -10.87
C LYS A 358 4.66 -24.63 -10.43
N ILE A 359 4.44 -24.47 -9.13
CA ILE A 359 3.61 -23.39 -8.58
C ILE A 359 4.15 -22.00 -8.94
N ILE A 360 5.46 -21.78 -8.81
CA ILE A 360 6.10 -20.51 -9.20
C ILE A 360 5.95 -20.26 -10.71
N ASN A 361 6.08 -21.30 -11.53
CA ASN A 361 5.91 -21.20 -12.97
C ASN A 361 4.47 -20.84 -13.38
N GLU A 362 3.48 -21.51 -12.78
CA GLU A 362 2.04 -21.33 -13.08
C GLU A 362 1.46 -20.01 -12.57
N ASP A 363 2.03 -19.44 -11.51
CA ASP A 363 1.55 -18.16 -10.97
C ASP A 363 1.97 -16.98 -11.84
N LYS A 364 0.98 -16.26 -12.39
CA LYS A 364 1.18 -15.09 -13.26
C LYS A 364 1.85 -13.91 -12.56
N THR A 365 1.84 -13.86 -11.24
CA THR A 365 2.41 -12.77 -10.43
C THR A 365 3.85 -13.02 -9.97
N SER A 366 4.42 -14.19 -10.28
CA SER A 366 5.81 -14.51 -9.91
C SER A 366 6.81 -13.63 -10.64
N THR A 367 7.77 -13.09 -9.89
CA THR A 367 8.86 -12.23 -10.39
C THR A 367 9.98 -13.04 -11.04
N SER A 368 10.87 -12.36 -11.77
CA SER A 368 12.07 -12.97 -12.37
C SER A 368 13.04 -13.55 -11.34
N ASN A 369 13.18 -12.88 -10.18
CA ASN A 369 14.06 -13.32 -9.10
C ASN A 369 13.54 -14.60 -8.45
N GLU A 370 12.23 -14.68 -8.19
CA GLU A 370 11.61 -15.91 -7.66
C GLU A 370 11.80 -17.09 -8.60
N ALA A 371 11.61 -16.89 -9.91
CA ALA A 371 11.82 -17.95 -10.90
C ALA A 371 13.30 -18.40 -10.97
N SER A 372 14.24 -17.46 -10.95
CA SER A 372 15.68 -17.75 -11.00
C SER A 372 16.20 -18.46 -9.73
N GLU A 373 15.72 -18.04 -8.57
CA GLU A 373 16.05 -18.69 -7.30
C GLU A 373 15.46 -20.11 -7.24
N SER A 374 14.22 -20.28 -7.68
CA SER A 374 13.59 -21.60 -7.81
C SER A 374 14.36 -22.51 -8.77
N ASN A 375 14.84 -21.97 -9.88
CA ASN A 375 15.64 -22.70 -10.87
C ASN A 375 16.93 -23.23 -10.24
N THR A 376 17.65 -22.38 -9.50
CA THR A 376 18.89 -22.75 -8.79
C THR A 376 18.62 -23.83 -7.73
N LYS A 377 17.56 -23.67 -6.93
CA LYS A 377 17.17 -24.65 -5.92
C LYS A 377 16.82 -26.01 -6.54
N LEU A 378 16.06 -26.01 -7.64
CA LEU A 378 15.70 -27.24 -8.34
C LEU A 378 16.92 -27.91 -8.97
N ALA A 379 17.81 -27.15 -9.61
CA ALA A 379 19.05 -27.68 -10.17
C ALA A 379 19.95 -28.33 -9.10
N ASN A 380 20.06 -27.72 -7.92
CA ASN A 380 20.79 -28.30 -6.80
C ASN A 380 20.10 -29.57 -6.27
N ALA A 381 18.76 -29.55 -6.13
CA ALA A 381 18.00 -30.73 -5.69
C ALA A 381 18.13 -31.92 -6.65
N ILE A 382 18.21 -31.66 -7.96
CA ILE A 382 18.53 -32.67 -8.97
C ILE A 382 19.91 -33.30 -8.67
N ARG A 383 20.96 -32.48 -8.52
CA ARG A 383 22.33 -32.98 -8.26
C ARG A 383 22.39 -33.83 -6.99
N ASP A 384 21.81 -33.33 -5.90
CA ASP A 384 21.80 -34.02 -4.62
C ASP A 384 21.07 -35.38 -4.71
N ALA A 385 19.96 -35.43 -5.46
CA ALA A 385 19.21 -36.65 -5.64
C ALA A 385 19.97 -37.71 -6.45
N ILE A 386 20.70 -37.28 -7.49
CA ILE A 386 21.56 -38.15 -8.29
C ILE A 386 22.70 -38.72 -7.43
N ILE A 387 23.41 -37.88 -6.66
CA ILE A 387 24.53 -38.32 -5.81
C ILE A 387 24.06 -39.35 -4.79
N LYS A 388 22.94 -39.10 -4.10
CA LYS A 388 22.38 -40.04 -3.12
C LYS A 388 21.99 -41.38 -3.76
N THR A 389 21.39 -41.34 -4.95
CA THR A 389 21.02 -42.53 -5.70
C THR A 389 22.24 -43.34 -6.12
N ASN A 390 23.26 -42.69 -6.69
CA ASN A 390 24.52 -43.32 -7.07
C ASN A 390 25.23 -43.96 -5.85
N THR A 391 25.22 -43.28 -4.71
CA THR A 391 25.82 -43.79 -3.46
C THR A 391 25.15 -45.09 -2.98
N LYS A 392 23.84 -45.25 -3.21
CA LYS A 392 23.10 -46.47 -2.83
C LYS A 392 23.44 -47.70 -3.66
N LEU A 393 24.00 -47.56 -4.86
CA LEU A 393 24.43 -48.69 -5.68
C LEU A 393 25.61 -49.47 -5.07
N GLY A 394 26.37 -48.82 -4.18
CA GLY A 394 27.46 -49.42 -3.42
C GLY A 394 28.30 -48.35 -2.74
N SER A 395 28.00 -48.02 -1.48
CA SER A 395 28.58 -46.86 -0.78
C SER A 395 30.10 -46.85 -0.81
N ASP A 396 30.72 -48.01 -0.54
CA ASP A 396 32.18 -48.11 -0.46
C ASP A 396 32.84 -47.98 -1.83
N LYS A 397 32.18 -48.50 -2.88
CA LYS A 397 32.63 -48.39 -4.26
C LYS A 397 32.48 -46.97 -4.79
N PHE A 398 31.37 -46.31 -4.49
CA PHE A 398 31.15 -44.92 -4.89
C PHE A 398 32.07 -43.94 -4.16
N VAL A 399 32.33 -44.18 -2.86
CA VAL A 399 33.36 -43.46 -2.11
C VAL A 399 34.74 -43.69 -2.73
N LYS A 400 35.07 -44.92 -3.13
CA LYS A 400 36.32 -45.21 -3.83
C LYS A 400 36.40 -44.47 -5.17
N LEU A 401 35.36 -44.51 -6.01
CA LEU A 401 35.30 -43.75 -7.26
C LEU A 401 35.53 -42.25 -7.02
N THR A 402 34.88 -41.68 -5.99
CA THR A 402 35.07 -40.27 -5.61
C THR A 402 36.51 -39.98 -5.22
N ASN A 403 37.14 -40.87 -4.46
CA ASN A 403 38.55 -40.74 -4.09
C ASN A 403 39.47 -40.86 -5.30
N ASP A 404 39.20 -41.79 -6.22
CA ASP A 404 39.99 -41.99 -7.44
C ASP A 404 39.86 -40.80 -8.40
N VAL A 405 38.66 -40.18 -8.50
CA VAL A 405 38.45 -38.91 -9.23
C VAL A 405 39.28 -37.79 -8.61
N ASN A 406 39.28 -37.67 -7.29
CA ASN A 406 40.11 -36.67 -6.61
C ASN A 406 41.60 -36.95 -6.77
N ALA A 407 42.03 -38.21 -6.74
CA ALA A 407 43.42 -38.58 -7.00
C ALA A 407 43.83 -38.26 -8.44
N ALA A 408 42.95 -38.46 -9.43
CA ALA A 408 43.19 -38.04 -10.80
C ALA A 408 43.32 -36.51 -10.93
N ARG A 409 42.51 -35.72 -10.19
CA ARG A 409 42.65 -34.26 -10.11
C ARG A 409 43.98 -33.83 -9.47
N GLU A 410 44.38 -34.48 -8.38
CA GLU A 410 45.67 -34.23 -7.74
C GLU A 410 46.84 -34.54 -8.68
N LEU A 411 46.80 -35.67 -9.39
CA LEU A 411 47.82 -36.05 -10.36
C LEU A 411 47.85 -35.10 -11.56
N LEU A 412 46.69 -34.68 -12.07
CA LEU A 412 46.59 -33.68 -13.14
C LEU A 412 47.24 -32.36 -12.72
N LYS A 413 46.96 -31.90 -11.49
CA LYS A 413 47.51 -30.66 -10.94
C LYS A 413 49.03 -30.74 -10.73
N SER A 414 49.56 -31.92 -10.38
CA SER A 414 50.99 -32.12 -10.15
C SER A 414 51.82 -32.05 -11.44
N ILE A 415 51.21 -32.37 -12.58
CA ILE A 415 51.87 -32.36 -13.90
C ILE A 415 51.45 -31.19 -14.80
N GLU A 416 50.53 -30.31 -14.35
CA GLU A 416 49.84 -29.31 -15.17
C GLU A 416 50.77 -28.41 -16.01
N ASN A 417 51.97 -28.13 -15.47
CA ASN A 417 52.98 -27.24 -16.04
C ASN A 417 54.23 -27.97 -16.59
N ILE A 418 54.22 -29.30 -16.64
CA ILE A 418 55.36 -30.10 -17.14
C ILE A 418 55.10 -30.44 -18.61
N ALA A 419 55.84 -29.80 -19.52
CA ALA A 419 55.62 -29.94 -20.96
C ALA A 419 55.76 -31.39 -21.46
N ASP A 420 56.72 -32.13 -20.92
CA ASP A 420 57.01 -33.52 -21.30
C ASP A 420 55.90 -34.51 -20.90
N LEU A 421 55.04 -34.12 -19.95
CA LEU A 421 53.92 -34.93 -19.45
C LEU A 421 52.56 -34.51 -20.05
N LYS A 422 52.56 -33.72 -21.12
CA LYS A 422 51.34 -33.35 -21.86
C LYS A 422 50.47 -34.57 -22.24
N PRO A 423 51.01 -35.72 -22.73
CA PRO A 423 50.17 -36.87 -23.04
C PRO A 423 49.41 -37.41 -21.81
N GLN A 424 50.03 -37.41 -20.63
CA GLN A 424 49.41 -37.84 -19.38
C GLN A 424 48.34 -36.83 -18.93
N LYS A 425 48.62 -35.53 -19.10
CA LYS A 425 47.65 -34.45 -18.86
C LYS A 425 46.38 -34.64 -19.68
N ASP A 426 46.53 -34.81 -21.00
CA ASP A 426 45.41 -34.96 -21.92
C ASP A 426 44.57 -36.22 -21.58
N VAL A 427 45.23 -37.32 -21.17
CA VAL A 427 44.55 -38.56 -20.72
C VAL A 427 43.78 -38.35 -19.42
N LEU A 428 44.35 -37.65 -18.44
CA LEU A 428 43.67 -37.35 -17.16
C LEU A 428 42.50 -36.39 -17.35
N GLU A 429 42.63 -35.36 -18.19
CA GLU A 429 41.52 -34.46 -18.54
C GLU A 429 40.37 -35.23 -19.21
N ALA A 430 40.68 -36.11 -20.17
CA ALA A 430 39.67 -36.97 -20.81
C ALA A 430 39.01 -37.95 -19.83
N LEU A 431 39.76 -38.50 -18.88
CA LEU A 431 39.23 -39.37 -17.83
C LEU A 431 38.29 -38.61 -16.89
N LEU A 432 38.68 -37.40 -16.48
CA LEU A 432 37.86 -36.56 -15.61
C LEU A 432 36.58 -36.09 -16.30
N LEU A 433 36.62 -35.77 -17.59
CA LEU A 433 35.44 -35.42 -18.40
C LEU A 433 34.39 -36.55 -18.39
N LYS A 434 34.84 -37.82 -18.35
CA LYS A 434 33.95 -38.99 -18.29
C LYS A 434 33.46 -39.31 -16.88
N THR A 435 34.33 -39.20 -15.87
CA THR A 435 34.08 -39.76 -14.53
C THR A 435 33.54 -38.73 -13.53
N SER A 436 33.88 -37.45 -13.69
CA SER A 436 33.45 -36.35 -12.81
C SER A 436 31.92 -36.15 -12.81
N PRO A 437 31.20 -36.21 -13.96
CA PRO A 437 29.74 -36.03 -13.98
C PRO A 437 28.94 -36.97 -13.06
N TYR A 438 29.45 -38.18 -12.78
CA TYR A 438 28.79 -39.14 -11.89
C TYR A 438 28.93 -38.79 -10.41
N VAL A 439 30.09 -38.25 -10.02
CA VAL A 439 30.39 -37.87 -8.63
C VAL A 439 29.91 -36.46 -8.29
N GLU A 440 29.75 -35.60 -9.31
CA GLU A 440 29.22 -34.23 -9.19
C GLU A 440 27.69 -34.16 -9.26
N GLY A 441 27.02 -35.29 -9.50
CA GLY A 441 25.56 -35.36 -9.55
C GLY A 441 24.97 -34.86 -10.85
N GLU A 442 25.74 -34.84 -11.94
CA GLU A 442 25.24 -34.46 -13.27
C GLU A 442 24.64 -35.65 -14.02
N THR A 443 25.15 -36.87 -13.75
CA THR A 443 24.77 -38.11 -14.44
C THR A 443 24.43 -39.24 -13.46
N LEU A 444 23.34 -39.96 -13.74
CA LEU A 444 22.94 -41.18 -13.02
C LEU A 444 23.71 -42.39 -13.54
N LEU A 445 24.20 -43.22 -12.61
CA LEU A 445 24.70 -44.55 -12.94
C LEU A 445 23.53 -45.48 -13.25
N ALA A 446 23.60 -46.20 -14.36
CA ALA A 446 22.51 -47.08 -14.79
C ALA A 446 22.38 -48.33 -13.89
N SER A 447 23.47 -48.78 -13.29
CA SER A 447 23.51 -49.98 -12.45
C SER A 447 24.80 -50.08 -11.63
N THR A 448 24.87 -51.05 -10.72
CA THR A 448 26.12 -51.41 -10.02
C THR A 448 27.22 -51.86 -11.00
N ALA A 449 26.87 -52.46 -12.14
CA ALA A 449 27.85 -52.86 -13.16
C ALA A 449 28.47 -51.63 -13.85
N ASP A 450 27.67 -50.57 -14.06
CA ASP A 450 28.15 -49.31 -14.59
C ASP A 450 29.13 -48.64 -13.61
N LEU A 451 28.80 -48.64 -12.30
CA LEU A 451 29.71 -48.19 -11.25
C LEU A 451 31.04 -48.96 -11.28
N ASP A 452 30.98 -50.29 -11.44
CA ASP A 452 32.17 -51.13 -11.51
C ASP A 452 33.03 -50.83 -12.75
N ASN A 453 32.40 -50.53 -13.89
CA ASN A 453 33.09 -50.12 -15.10
C ASN A 453 33.82 -48.77 -14.93
N GLN A 454 33.14 -47.76 -14.36
CA GLN A 454 33.74 -46.45 -14.08
C GLN A 454 34.93 -46.59 -13.12
N LEU A 455 34.76 -47.41 -12.08
CA LEU A 455 35.82 -47.72 -11.11
C LEU A 455 37.02 -48.42 -11.77
N ALA A 456 36.78 -49.37 -12.67
CA ALA A 456 37.85 -50.07 -13.38
C ALA A 456 38.58 -49.17 -14.38
N GLU A 457 37.86 -48.32 -15.11
CA GLU A 457 38.46 -47.37 -16.06
C GLU A 457 39.34 -46.35 -15.34
N ILE A 458 38.86 -45.77 -14.24
CA ILE A 458 39.64 -44.81 -13.46
C ILE A 458 40.84 -45.46 -12.78
N ASP A 459 40.68 -46.62 -12.14
CA ASP A 459 41.78 -47.33 -11.46
C ASP A 459 42.88 -47.74 -12.45
N LYS A 460 42.50 -48.25 -13.63
CA LYS A 460 43.45 -48.60 -14.70
C LYS A 460 44.20 -47.38 -15.22
N THR A 461 43.49 -46.31 -15.54
CA THR A 461 44.07 -45.10 -16.15
C THR A 461 44.95 -44.37 -15.15
N LEU A 462 44.51 -44.27 -13.89
CA LEU A 462 45.26 -43.65 -12.82
C LEU A 462 46.56 -44.41 -12.54
N LYS A 463 46.54 -45.74 -12.40
CA LYS A 463 47.75 -46.56 -12.21
C LYS A 463 48.75 -46.44 -13.35
N ALA A 464 48.27 -46.43 -14.60
CA ALA A 464 49.13 -46.29 -15.77
C ALA A 464 49.81 -44.92 -15.81
N ASN A 465 49.06 -43.85 -15.56
CA ASN A 465 49.63 -42.49 -15.50
C ASN A 465 50.58 -42.32 -14.33
N ASP A 466 50.21 -42.79 -13.13
CA ASP A 466 51.03 -42.71 -11.92
C ASP A 466 52.38 -43.39 -12.09
N ALA A 467 52.43 -44.54 -12.77
CA ALA A 467 53.68 -45.23 -13.09
C ALA A 467 54.60 -44.39 -14.01
N VAL A 468 54.05 -43.78 -15.06
CA VAL A 468 54.82 -42.94 -16.00
C VAL A 468 55.31 -41.66 -15.32
N VAL A 469 54.43 -40.99 -14.57
CA VAL A 469 54.78 -39.78 -13.81
C VAL A 469 55.84 -40.09 -12.76
N SER A 470 55.73 -41.21 -12.05
CA SER A 470 56.73 -41.67 -11.10
C SER A 470 58.08 -41.95 -11.77
N GLN A 471 58.10 -42.56 -12.96
CA GLN A 471 59.33 -42.78 -13.73
C GLN A 471 59.97 -41.46 -14.17
N TYR A 472 59.17 -40.51 -14.65
CA TYR A 472 59.64 -39.17 -15.02
C TYR A 472 60.32 -38.48 -13.83
N PHE A 473 59.63 -38.44 -12.69
CA PHE A 473 60.15 -37.84 -11.46
C PHE A 473 61.36 -38.56 -10.86
N GLY A 474 61.59 -39.84 -11.19
CA GLY A 474 62.81 -40.56 -10.83
C GLY A 474 64.08 -40.03 -11.53
N THR A 475 63.91 -39.42 -12.71
CA THR A 475 64.99 -38.82 -13.51
C THR A 475 65.02 -37.29 -13.44
N HIS A 476 63.90 -36.64 -13.11
CA HIS A 476 63.73 -35.19 -13.02
C HIS A 476 63.44 -34.74 -11.58
N ILE A 477 64.36 -35.04 -10.65
CA ILE A 477 64.14 -34.83 -9.20
C ILE A 477 63.89 -33.35 -8.83
N ASN A 478 64.44 -32.41 -9.61
CA ASN A 478 64.22 -30.98 -9.41
C ASN A 478 62.75 -30.61 -9.57
N GLU A 479 62.11 -31.09 -10.63
CA GLU A 479 60.70 -30.83 -10.92
C GLU A 479 59.79 -31.58 -9.95
N LYS A 480 60.18 -32.80 -9.54
CA LYS A 480 59.50 -33.55 -8.49
C LYS A 480 59.46 -32.75 -7.18
N TYR A 481 60.62 -32.28 -6.73
CA TYR A 481 60.72 -31.48 -5.50
C TYR A 481 59.91 -30.18 -5.61
N ASP A 482 60.00 -29.47 -6.74
CA ASP A 482 59.26 -28.21 -6.93
C ASP A 482 57.73 -28.46 -6.89
N THR A 483 57.29 -29.60 -7.42
CA THR A 483 55.90 -30.07 -7.34
C THR A 483 55.49 -30.40 -5.90
N THR A 484 56.29 -31.20 -5.18
CA THR A 484 56.05 -31.52 -3.76
C THR A 484 56.02 -30.26 -2.90
N LEU A 485 56.91 -29.30 -3.15
CA LEU A 485 56.94 -28.01 -2.47
C LEU A 485 55.70 -27.17 -2.77
N LYS A 486 55.24 -27.14 -4.02
CA LYS A 486 53.97 -26.50 -4.39
C LYS A 486 52.82 -27.14 -3.62
N SER A 487 52.70 -28.46 -3.64
CA SER A 487 51.65 -29.20 -2.91
C SER A 487 51.73 -28.96 -1.40
N ALA A 488 52.93 -28.90 -0.82
CA ALA A 488 53.13 -28.62 0.60
C ALA A 488 52.67 -27.20 0.96
N LYS A 489 52.96 -26.20 0.12
CA LYS A 489 52.52 -24.81 0.32
C LYS A 489 51.00 -24.65 0.16
N GLU A 490 50.41 -25.34 -0.82
CA GLU A 490 48.96 -25.37 -1.00
C GLU A 490 48.28 -26.04 0.20
N LEU A 491 48.76 -27.22 0.62
CA LEU A 491 48.25 -27.92 1.79
C LEU A 491 48.42 -27.09 3.07
N LEU A 492 49.53 -26.36 3.19
CA LEU A 492 49.76 -25.44 4.29
C LEU A 492 48.70 -24.32 4.31
N SER A 493 48.32 -23.80 3.14
CA SER A 493 47.23 -22.84 3.01
C SER A 493 45.90 -23.47 3.46
N ASP A 494 45.61 -24.69 3.02
CA ASP A 494 44.35 -25.39 3.35
C ASP A 494 44.23 -25.65 4.87
N ILE A 495 45.30 -26.11 5.52
CA ILE A 495 45.29 -26.38 6.97
C ILE A 495 45.40 -25.11 7.81
N SER A 496 45.86 -23.99 7.25
CA SER A 496 46.02 -22.73 7.99
C SER A 496 44.70 -22.19 8.53
N ASN A 497 43.59 -22.58 7.92
CA ASN A 497 42.24 -22.17 8.32
C ASN A 497 41.55 -23.15 9.27
N ILE A 498 42.24 -24.21 9.74
CA ILE A 498 41.67 -25.26 10.61
C ILE A 498 42.40 -25.24 11.96
N PRO A 499 41.83 -24.58 13.00
CA PRO A 499 42.50 -24.41 14.29
C PRO A 499 42.94 -25.73 14.95
N GLU A 500 42.15 -26.79 14.78
CA GLU A 500 42.42 -28.10 15.38
C GLU A 500 43.64 -28.81 14.76
N LEU A 501 44.14 -28.31 13.62
CA LEU A 501 45.32 -28.84 12.92
C LEU A 501 46.60 -28.05 13.20
N GLY A 502 46.63 -27.16 14.19
CA GLY A 502 47.79 -26.31 14.50
C GLY A 502 49.12 -27.06 14.67
N LYS A 503 49.13 -28.28 15.23
CA LYS A 503 50.33 -29.12 15.32
C LYS A 503 50.80 -29.63 13.96
N ALA A 504 49.89 -30.04 13.09
CA ALA A 504 50.19 -30.51 11.74
C ALA A 504 50.66 -29.33 10.86
N LYS A 505 50.05 -28.15 11.02
CA LYS A 505 50.50 -26.90 10.42
C LYS A 505 51.95 -26.58 10.77
N ALA A 506 52.27 -26.50 12.07
CA ALA A 506 53.62 -26.18 12.52
C ALA A 506 54.66 -27.22 12.03
N ALA A 507 54.29 -28.51 11.98
CA ALA A 507 55.15 -29.56 11.46
C ALA A 507 55.39 -29.41 9.94
N LEU A 508 54.36 -29.06 9.16
CA LEU A 508 54.49 -28.84 7.72
C LEU A 508 55.26 -27.56 7.40
N GLU A 509 55.01 -26.45 8.11
CA GLU A 509 55.79 -25.21 8.01
C GLU A 509 57.27 -25.46 8.27
N LYS A 510 57.56 -26.19 9.36
CA LYS A 510 58.93 -26.57 9.71
C LYS A 510 59.56 -27.44 8.61
N ALA A 511 58.85 -28.44 8.09
CA ALA A 511 59.36 -29.29 7.02
C ALA A 511 59.65 -28.51 5.73
N ILE A 512 58.81 -27.53 5.38
CA ILE A 512 59.05 -26.63 4.23
C ILE A 512 60.32 -25.79 4.44
N LEU A 513 60.51 -25.25 5.65
CA LEU A 513 61.69 -24.44 6.00
C LEU A 513 62.97 -25.27 6.05
N ASP A 514 62.96 -26.39 6.76
CA ASP A 514 64.13 -27.25 6.99
C ASP A 514 64.63 -27.90 5.69
N ASN A 515 63.74 -28.10 4.71
CA ASN A 515 64.04 -28.75 3.44
C ASN A 515 64.09 -27.79 2.25
N ALA A 516 64.27 -26.48 2.47
CA ALA A 516 64.34 -25.50 1.38
C ALA A 516 65.45 -25.82 0.35
N LYS A 517 65.12 -25.64 -0.94
CA LYS A 517 66.02 -25.85 -2.08
C LYS A 517 67.16 -24.83 -2.10
N LYS A 518 68.38 -25.29 -2.37
CA LYS A 518 69.57 -24.46 -2.61
C LYS A 518 70.10 -24.75 -4.01
N GLU A 519 70.72 -23.76 -4.66
CA GLU A 519 71.30 -23.93 -6.00
C GLU A 519 72.41 -24.99 -6.06
N THR A 520 73.04 -25.29 -4.92
CA THR A 520 74.12 -26.28 -4.81
C THR A 520 73.64 -27.69 -4.50
N ASP A 521 72.34 -27.91 -4.26
CA ASP A 521 71.85 -29.22 -3.83
C ASP A 521 72.08 -30.28 -4.91
N GLN A 522 72.73 -31.38 -4.54
CA GLN A 522 72.93 -32.51 -5.45
C GLN A 522 71.68 -33.40 -5.52
N ARG A 523 71.61 -34.27 -6.54
CA ARG A 523 70.46 -35.17 -6.77
C ARG A 523 70.04 -35.95 -5.51
N GLU A 524 71.01 -36.47 -4.76
CA GLU A 524 70.75 -37.27 -3.55
C GLU A 524 70.24 -36.42 -2.38
N GLU A 525 70.72 -35.18 -2.26
CA GLU A 525 70.20 -34.21 -1.28
C GLU A 525 68.77 -33.78 -1.61
N LEU A 526 68.48 -33.49 -2.89
CA LEU A 526 67.12 -33.17 -3.34
C LEU A 526 66.16 -34.34 -3.14
N LEU A 527 66.60 -35.57 -3.36
CA LEU A 527 65.80 -36.77 -3.09
C LEU A 527 65.48 -36.92 -1.60
N ASN A 528 66.45 -36.67 -0.72
CA ASN A 528 66.26 -36.72 0.72
C ASN A 528 65.30 -35.61 1.19
N LYS A 529 65.46 -34.39 0.67
CA LYS A 529 64.57 -33.25 0.95
C LYS A 529 63.14 -33.49 0.45
N ASP A 530 62.98 -34.02 -0.76
CA ASP A 530 61.68 -34.40 -1.33
C ASP A 530 61.02 -35.50 -0.48
N THR A 531 61.78 -36.51 -0.07
CA THR A 531 61.26 -37.60 0.77
C THR A 531 60.77 -37.08 2.12
N ALA A 532 61.56 -36.24 2.79
CA ALA A 532 61.19 -35.64 4.07
C ALA A 532 59.97 -34.70 3.94
N LEU A 533 59.92 -33.89 2.87
CA LEU A 533 58.80 -33.01 2.61
C LEU A 533 57.53 -33.79 2.27
N ASN A 534 57.64 -34.85 1.47
CA ASN A 534 56.52 -35.72 1.12
C ASN A 534 56.00 -36.51 2.34
N GLU A 535 56.90 -36.95 3.23
CA GLU A 535 56.50 -37.54 4.52
C GLU A 535 55.72 -36.54 5.39
N ALA A 536 56.17 -35.29 5.45
CA ALA A 536 55.43 -34.23 6.15
C ALA A 536 54.06 -33.95 5.52
N VAL A 537 53.98 -33.91 4.19
CA VAL A 537 52.71 -33.78 3.44
C VAL A 537 51.78 -34.95 3.77
N ASN A 538 52.27 -36.19 3.76
CA ASN A 538 51.46 -37.37 4.09
C ASN A 538 50.99 -37.39 5.55
N ASN A 539 51.84 -36.96 6.49
CA ASN A 539 51.47 -36.82 7.89
C ASN A 539 50.41 -35.71 8.10
N ALA A 540 50.52 -34.61 7.35
CA ALA A 540 49.51 -33.55 7.35
C ALA A 540 48.17 -34.07 6.77
N LYS A 541 48.19 -34.76 5.62
CA LYS A 541 47.00 -35.41 5.04
C LYS A 541 46.34 -36.41 6.01
N LYS A 542 47.14 -37.26 6.67
CA LYS A 542 46.63 -38.18 7.70
C LYS A 542 45.99 -37.46 8.89
N SER A 543 46.59 -36.36 9.33
CA SER A 543 46.05 -35.53 10.42
C SER A 543 44.71 -34.89 10.03
N ILE A 544 44.57 -34.43 8.78
CA ILE A 544 43.29 -33.95 8.23
C ILE A 544 42.22 -35.05 8.29
N GLU A 545 42.54 -36.27 7.84
CA GLU A 545 41.59 -37.38 7.82
C GLU A 545 41.18 -37.81 9.24
N ILE A 546 42.13 -37.85 10.19
CA ILE A 546 41.82 -38.07 11.61
C ILE A 546 40.90 -36.97 12.13
N ASN A 547 41.19 -35.70 11.87
CA ASN A 547 40.34 -34.58 12.29
C ASN A 547 38.92 -34.69 11.71
N LYS A 548 38.80 -35.07 10.44
CA LYS A 548 37.52 -35.32 9.77
C LYS A 548 36.73 -36.43 10.46
N LYS A 549 37.38 -37.56 10.79
CA LYS A 549 36.74 -38.68 11.50
C LYS A 549 36.40 -38.36 12.96
N GLN A 550 37.20 -37.55 13.65
CA GLN A 550 36.85 -37.04 14.97
C GLN A 550 35.59 -36.16 14.91
N LYS A 551 35.50 -35.28 13.91
CA LYS A 551 34.30 -34.45 13.66
C LYS A 551 33.09 -35.33 13.33
N GLU A 552 33.25 -36.32 12.45
CA GLU A 552 32.17 -37.28 12.11
C GLU A 552 31.66 -38.02 13.35
N LEU A 553 32.57 -38.53 14.20
CA LEU A 553 32.19 -39.24 15.42
C LEU A 553 31.51 -38.30 16.43
N LYS A 554 31.98 -37.06 16.60
CA LYS A 554 31.33 -36.05 17.46
C LYS A 554 29.90 -35.78 17.01
N VAL A 555 29.69 -35.55 15.71
CA VAL A 555 28.36 -35.35 15.13
C VAL A 555 27.47 -36.60 15.31
N LEU A 556 28.02 -37.80 15.13
CA LEU A 556 27.25 -39.04 15.32
C LEU A 556 26.86 -39.25 16.79
N ILE A 557 27.73 -38.91 17.75
CA ILE A 557 27.42 -38.90 19.18
C ILE A 557 26.27 -37.96 19.48
N GLU A 558 26.32 -36.73 18.97
CA GLU A 558 25.25 -35.74 19.14
C GLU A 558 23.93 -36.23 18.57
N LYS A 559 23.93 -36.74 17.33
CA LYS A 559 22.74 -37.35 16.71
C LYS A 559 22.19 -38.52 17.51
N SER A 560 23.07 -39.35 18.08
CA SER A 560 22.68 -40.50 18.88
C SER A 560 22.11 -40.10 20.24
N GLU A 561 22.60 -39.03 20.86
CA GLU A 561 22.01 -38.45 22.07
C GLU A 561 20.63 -37.86 21.80
N ILE A 562 20.45 -37.16 20.67
CA ILE A 562 19.14 -36.69 20.24
C ILE A 562 18.19 -37.87 20.03
N LEU A 563 18.65 -38.94 19.37
CA LEU A 563 17.88 -40.17 19.19
C LEU A 563 17.48 -40.78 20.54
N LYS A 564 18.41 -40.88 21.50
CA LYS A 564 18.15 -41.36 22.87
C LYS A 564 17.05 -40.55 23.56
N ASN A 565 17.08 -39.23 23.43
CA ASN A 565 16.07 -38.34 24.00
C ASN A 565 14.72 -38.51 23.30
N ASN A 566 14.69 -38.62 21.97
CA ASN A 566 13.46 -38.86 21.22
C ASN A 566 12.83 -40.22 21.54
N LEU A 567 13.64 -41.28 21.65
CA LEU A 567 13.17 -42.60 22.13
C LEU A 567 12.48 -42.47 23.49
N THR A 568 13.03 -41.65 24.40
CA THR A 568 12.38 -41.33 25.69
C THR A 568 11.05 -40.59 25.49
N LYS A 569 11.05 -39.52 24.68
CA LYS A 569 9.86 -38.68 24.43
C LYS A 569 8.69 -39.47 23.86
N PHE A 570 8.97 -40.44 22.98
CA PHE A 570 7.96 -41.25 22.30
C PHE A 570 7.74 -42.62 22.97
N ASN A 571 8.29 -42.85 24.19
CA ASN A 571 8.16 -44.11 24.93
C ASN A 571 8.58 -45.36 24.13
N VAL A 572 9.68 -45.27 23.37
CA VAL A 572 10.29 -46.37 22.61
C VAL A 572 11.56 -46.86 23.32
N ASP A 573 11.80 -48.18 23.30
CA ASP A 573 12.98 -48.79 23.96
C ASP A 573 14.31 -48.33 23.35
N LYS A 574 15.28 -48.04 24.22
CA LYS A 574 16.63 -47.55 23.89
C LYS A 574 17.63 -48.66 23.58
N GLY A 575 17.38 -49.88 24.06
CA GLY A 575 18.33 -50.98 23.97
C GLY A 575 19.73 -50.61 24.49
N ASN A 576 20.78 -50.94 23.74
CA ASN A 576 22.18 -50.66 24.09
C ASN A 576 22.74 -49.32 23.58
N LEU A 577 21.90 -48.43 23.01
CA LEU A 577 22.33 -47.17 22.40
C LEU A 577 23.12 -46.29 23.37
N GLU A 578 22.66 -46.17 24.61
CA GLU A 578 23.32 -45.37 25.64
C GLU A 578 24.75 -45.85 25.95
N ASN A 579 24.94 -47.17 26.02
CA ASN A 579 26.27 -47.76 26.22
C ASN A 579 27.22 -47.46 25.05
N LYS A 580 26.72 -47.51 23.81
CA LYS A 580 27.52 -47.22 22.61
C LYS A 580 27.84 -45.73 22.45
N ILE A 581 26.94 -44.84 22.85
CA ILE A 581 27.22 -43.40 22.94
C ILE A 581 28.35 -43.14 23.92
N ASN A 582 28.30 -43.74 25.10
CA ASN A 582 29.33 -43.57 26.12
C ASN A 582 30.70 -44.08 25.65
N ASP A 583 30.74 -45.25 25.01
CA ASP A 583 31.96 -45.81 24.41
C ASP A 583 32.53 -44.89 23.31
N ALA A 584 31.68 -44.37 22.41
CA ALA A 584 32.10 -43.41 21.39
C ALA A 584 32.63 -42.09 21.98
N LYS A 585 32.01 -41.57 23.05
CA LYS A 585 32.49 -40.36 23.76
C LYS A 585 33.89 -40.53 24.32
N MET A 586 34.24 -41.72 24.80
CA MET A 586 35.58 -42.02 25.31
C MET A 586 36.65 -42.01 24.21
N GLN A 587 36.26 -42.22 22.94
CA GLN A 587 37.17 -42.36 21.80
C GLN A 587 37.09 -41.20 20.79
N LYS A 588 36.25 -40.17 21.05
CA LYS A 588 35.98 -39.05 20.12
C LYS A 588 37.21 -38.21 19.73
N ASP A 589 38.27 -38.26 20.55
CA ASP A 589 39.52 -37.52 20.35
C ASP A 589 40.70 -38.48 20.08
N SER A 590 40.43 -39.73 19.69
CA SER A 590 41.46 -40.72 19.35
C SER A 590 42.33 -40.26 18.17
N THR A 591 43.62 -40.57 18.22
CA THR A 591 44.59 -40.35 17.13
C THR A 591 44.70 -41.56 16.20
N SER A 592 44.01 -42.66 16.52
CA SER A 592 43.97 -43.87 15.69
C SER A 592 42.80 -43.81 14.72
N LEU A 593 43.13 -43.74 13.42
CA LEU A 593 42.12 -43.73 12.36
C LEU A 593 41.24 -44.98 12.38
N ASP A 594 41.81 -46.15 12.65
CA ASP A 594 41.07 -47.41 12.70
C ASP A 594 40.12 -47.47 13.90
N THR A 595 40.54 -46.93 15.04
CA THR A 595 39.67 -46.81 16.22
C THR A 595 38.50 -45.87 15.93
N LEU A 596 38.74 -44.72 15.30
CA LEU A 596 37.65 -43.80 14.93
C LEU A 596 36.67 -44.46 13.95
N LYS A 597 37.18 -45.17 12.93
CA LYS A 597 36.36 -45.91 11.96
C LYS A 597 35.50 -46.99 12.63
N ASP A 598 36.07 -47.79 13.54
CA ASP A 598 35.34 -48.83 14.27
C ASP A 598 34.23 -48.23 15.16
N LYS A 599 34.52 -47.15 15.88
CA LYS A 599 33.55 -46.47 16.74
C LYS A 599 32.43 -45.81 15.95
N ILE A 600 32.76 -45.19 14.82
CA ILE A 600 31.76 -44.67 13.88
C ILE A 600 30.87 -45.81 13.38
N LYS A 601 31.45 -46.93 12.92
CA LYS A 601 30.70 -48.08 12.41
C LYS A 601 29.74 -48.65 13.44
N THR A 602 30.25 -49.00 14.62
CA THR A 602 29.46 -49.63 15.68
C THR A 602 28.37 -48.72 16.23
N LEU A 603 28.63 -47.42 16.40
CA LEU A 603 27.61 -46.46 16.82
C LEU A 603 26.56 -46.27 15.72
N LYS A 604 26.97 -46.23 14.46
CA LYS A 604 26.07 -46.04 13.31
C LYS A 604 25.13 -47.24 13.10
N GLU A 605 25.60 -48.47 13.31
CA GLU A 605 24.77 -49.68 13.27
C GLU A 605 23.65 -49.60 14.32
N VAL A 606 23.99 -49.36 15.59
CA VAL A 606 22.99 -49.27 16.66
C VAL A 606 22.08 -48.04 16.49
N TYR A 607 22.62 -46.92 16.02
CA TYR A 607 21.84 -45.74 15.67
C TYR A 607 20.80 -46.07 14.61
N ASN A 608 21.17 -46.73 13.52
CA ASN A 608 20.26 -47.10 12.44
C ASN A 608 19.17 -48.06 12.93
N ASP A 609 19.53 -49.09 13.70
CA ASP A 609 18.58 -50.04 14.28
C ASP A 609 17.51 -49.30 15.12
N ARG A 610 17.92 -48.43 16.03
CA ARG A 610 16.97 -47.70 16.91
C ARG A 610 16.21 -46.62 16.18
N SER A 611 16.85 -45.94 15.23
CA SER A 611 16.20 -44.96 14.37
C SER A 611 15.06 -45.61 13.57
N SER A 612 15.29 -46.80 13.01
CA SER A 612 14.28 -47.53 12.23
C SER A 612 13.01 -47.89 13.01
N VAL A 613 13.12 -48.10 14.32
CA VAL A 613 11.98 -48.40 15.20
C VAL A 613 11.21 -47.13 15.60
N LEU A 614 11.94 -46.05 15.87
CA LEU A 614 11.36 -44.77 16.28
C LEU A 614 10.65 -44.06 15.13
N GLU A 615 11.22 -44.16 13.94
CA GLU A 615 10.83 -43.38 12.77
C GLU A 615 9.34 -43.48 12.42
N PRO A 616 8.70 -44.67 12.35
CA PRO A 616 7.27 -44.78 12.06
C PRO A 616 6.38 -44.07 13.08
N VAL A 617 6.71 -44.18 14.37
CA VAL A 617 5.94 -43.57 15.47
C VAL A 617 5.97 -42.05 15.38
N ARG A 618 7.16 -41.48 15.11
CA ARG A 618 7.32 -40.04 14.89
C ARG A 618 6.56 -39.56 13.66
N LYS A 619 6.69 -40.27 12.53
CA LYS A 619 6.02 -39.90 11.28
C LYS A 619 4.50 -39.81 11.48
N GLU A 620 3.90 -40.78 12.17
CA GLU A 620 2.45 -40.79 12.36
C GLU A 620 1.96 -39.61 13.20
N ASN A 621 2.65 -39.31 14.32
CA ASN A 621 2.31 -38.17 15.16
C ASN A 621 2.41 -36.83 14.40
N ILE A 622 3.46 -36.66 13.59
CA ILE A 622 3.68 -35.42 12.83
C ILE A 622 2.70 -35.28 11.67
N LYS A 623 2.30 -36.37 11.00
CA LYS A 623 1.29 -36.35 9.95
C LYS A 623 -0.05 -35.81 10.45
N GLU A 624 -0.47 -36.19 11.66
CA GLU A 624 -1.67 -35.63 12.27
C GLU A 624 -1.52 -34.12 12.56
N LYS A 625 -0.34 -33.68 13.04
CA LYS A 625 -0.03 -32.24 13.18
C LYS A 625 -0.12 -31.50 11.84
N ILE A 626 0.49 -32.04 10.78
CA ILE A 626 0.47 -31.46 9.42
C ILE A 626 -0.97 -31.38 8.91
N LYS A 627 -1.78 -32.43 9.07
CA LYS A 627 -3.18 -32.44 8.64
C LYS A 627 -4.00 -31.35 9.32
N ALA A 628 -3.81 -31.15 10.62
CA ALA A 628 -4.44 -30.06 11.37
C ALA A 628 -3.98 -28.67 10.85
N LEU A 629 -2.68 -28.51 10.62
CA LEU A 629 -2.11 -27.27 10.09
C LEU A 629 -2.60 -26.95 8.67
N LEU A 630 -2.74 -27.95 7.79
CA LEU A 630 -3.26 -27.78 6.44
C LEU A 630 -4.75 -27.42 6.43
N THR A 631 -5.52 -27.99 7.37
CA THR A 631 -6.92 -27.60 7.56
C THR A 631 -7.03 -26.11 7.94
N LYS A 632 -6.10 -25.61 8.76
CA LYS A 632 -5.98 -24.17 9.04
C LYS A 632 -5.57 -23.38 7.78
N SER A 633 -4.62 -23.88 6.99
CA SER A 633 -4.22 -23.25 5.72
C SER A 633 -5.37 -23.14 4.73
N ASP A 634 -6.28 -24.12 4.66
CA ASP A 634 -7.47 -24.09 3.79
C ASP A 634 -8.37 -22.90 4.09
N VAL A 635 -8.61 -22.64 5.37
CA VAL A 635 -9.40 -21.47 5.81
C VAL A 635 -8.72 -20.18 5.36
N LEU A 636 -7.40 -20.06 5.51
CA LEU A 636 -6.64 -18.86 5.15
C LEU A 636 -6.57 -18.63 3.64
N LEU A 637 -6.40 -19.72 2.85
CA LEU A 637 -6.36 -19.67 1.39
C LEU A 637 -7.69 -19.21 0.76
N SER A 638 -8.80 -19.35 1.47
CA SER A 638 -10.11 -18.86 1.04
C SER A 638 -10.25 -17.33 1.12
N ASP A 639 -9.36 -16.65 1.84
CA ASP A 639 -9.39 -15.20 1.98
C ASP A 639 -8.71 -14.52 0.77
N ASN A 640 -9.48 -13.73 0.03
CA ASN A 640 -9.03 -13.04 -1.19
C ASN A 640 -8.04 -11.91 -0.90
N SER A 641 -7.94 -11.45 0.35
CA SER A 641 -6.97 -10.42 0.74
C SER A 641 -5.58 -11.01 0.99
N LEU A 642 -5.44 -12.34 1.07
CA LEU A 642 -4.16 -12.99 1.37
C LEU A 642 -3.10 -12.65 0.31
N ASP A 643 -1.92 -12.26 0.79
CA ASP A 643 -0.73 -12.03 -0.03
C ASP A 643 -0.38 -13.21 -0.96
N GLY A 644 0.01 -12.89 -2.20
CA GLY A 644 0.31 -13.88 -3.24
C GLY A 644 1.50 -14.79 -2.90
N VAL A 645 2.55 -14.27 -2.27
CA VAL A 645 3.73 -15.06 -1.88
C VAL A 645 3.35 -16.07 -0.80
N ILE A 646 2.62 -15.63 0.23
CA ILE A 646 2.18 -16.51 1.32
C ILE A 646 1.20 -17.56 0.78
N ARG A 647 0.25 -17.15 -0.08
CA ARG A 647 -0.69 -18.05 -0.76
C ARG A 647 0.04 -19.17 -1.52
N ARG A 648 1.06 -18.83 -2.34
CA ARG A 648 1.87 -19.82 -3.07
C ARG A 648 2.56 -20.81 -2.13
N ARG A 649 3.14 -20.34 -1.02
CA ARG A 649 3.78 -21.22 -0.03
C ARG A 649 2.79 -22.20 0.60
N LEU A 650 1.64 -21.72 1.03
CA LEU A 650 0.58 -22.55 1.60
C LEU A 650 0.05 -23.59 0.61
N LEU A 651 -0.12 -23.21 -0.67
CA LEU A 651 -0.48 -24.16 -1.74
C LEU A 651 0.60 -25.22 -1.96
N SER A 652 1.88 -24.84 -1.87
CA SER A 652 2.99 -25.79 -2.01
C SER A 652 2.98 -26.86 -0.93
N TYR A 653 2.57 -26.53 0.29
CA TYR A 653 2.52 -27.50 1.38
C TYR A 653 1.44 -28.57 1.20
N LYS A 654 0.34 -28.27 0.50
CA LYS A 654 -0.64 -29.30 0.12
C LYS A 654 -0.02 -30.35 -0.80
N SER A 655 0.79 -29.90 -1.75
CA SER A 655 1.51 -30.78 -2.68
C SER A 655 2.63 -31.54 -1.96
N ASP A 656 3.34 -30.90 -1.03
CA ASP A 656 4.35 -31.55 -0.18
C ASP A 656 3.73 -32.63 0.72
N ASN A 657 2.50 -32.43 1.20
CA ASN A 657 1.79 -33.42 2.01
C ASN A 657 1.40 -34.68 1.23
N ALA A 658 1.20 -34.59 -0.09
CA ALA A 658 1.01 -35.79 -0.92
C ALA A 658 2.24 -36.71 -0.91
N LEU A 659 3.41 -36.18 -0.56
CA LEU A 659 4.67 -36.92 -0.43
C LEU A 659 4.98 -37.30 1.02
N ALA A 660 4.09 -36.99 1.98
CA ALA A 660 4.34 -37.19 3.40
C ALA A 660 4.59 -38.64 3.80
N SER A 661 4.14 -39.62 3.01
CA SER A 661 4.47 -41.03 3.21
C SER A 661 5.95 -41.36 2.95
N GLU A 662 6.59 -40.60 2.07
CA GLU A 662 7.97 -40.82 1.62
C GLU A 662 8.99 -39.97 2.42
N LEU A 663 8.53 -38.91 3.10
CA LEU A 663 9.38 -38.03 3.91
C LEU A 663 9.79 -38.66 5.25
N SER A 664 11.01 -38.37 5.71
CA SER A 664 11.46 -38.71 7.07
C SER A 664 10.73 -37.89 8.13
N ALA A 665 10.74 -38.33 9.38
CA ALA A 665 10.11 -37.62 10.49
C ALA A 665 10.69 -36.21 10.68
N ASP A 666 12.00 -36.03 10.51
CA ASP A 666 12.64 -34.71 10.60
C ASP A 666 12.21 -33.80 9.44
N GLN A 667 12.05 -34.36 8.23
CA GLN A 667 11.52 -33.62 7.08
C GLN A 667 10.06 -33.21 7.30
N LEU A 668 9.24 -34.10 7.87
CA LEU A 668 7.86 -33.81 8.24
C LEU A 668 7.77 -32.75 9.34
N GLU A 669 8.62 -32.80 10.36
CA GLU A 669 8.64 -31.79 11.44
C GLU A 669 9.00 -30.41 10.87
N ASN A 670 10.00 -30.36 9.99
CA ASN A 670 10.37 -29.13 9.29
C ASN A 670 9.24 -28.61 8.40
N LEU A 671 8.50 -29.50 7.73
CA LEU A 671 7.31 -29.13 6.97
C LEU A 671 6.22 -28.57 7.89
N ALA A 672 5.94 -29.23 9.02
CA ALA A 672 4.97 -28.76 10.00
C ALA A 672 5.32 -27.36 10.53
N ASN A 673 6.57 -27.13 10.92
CA ASN A 673 7.02 -25.83 11.43
C ASN A 673 6.93 -24.73 10.36
N LYS A 674 7.21 -25.06 9.09
CA LYS A 674 7.04 -24.14 7.97
C LYS A 674 5.58 -23.79 7.72
N ILE A 675 4.68 -24.79 7.71
CA ILE A 675 3.24 -24.56 7.58
C ILE A 675 2.74 -23.69 8.74
N GLU A 676 3.16 -23.99 9.97
CA GLU A 676 2.79 -23.25 11.18
C GLU A 676 3.21 -21.77 11.12
N ASN A 677 4.46 -21.50 10.71
CA ASN A 677 4.97 -20.15 10.52
C ASN A 677 4.23 -19.41 9.42
N ASP A 678 4.05 -20.01 8.25
CA ASP A 678 3.37 -19.36 7.13
C ASP A 678 1.85 -19.18 7.38
N ASN A 679 1.21 -20.08 8.15
CA ASN A 679 -0.15 -19.87 8.64
C ASN A 679 -0.23 -18.64 9.57
N SER A 680 0.75 -18.47 10.46
CA SER A 680 0.81 -17.32 11.36
C SER A 680 1.04 -16.01 10.59
N ASN A 681 1.92 -16.05 9.58
CA ASN A 681 2.15 -14.92 8.68
C ASN A 681 0.92 -14.59 7.83
N ALA A 682 0.20 -15.60 7.33
CA ALA A 682 -1.05 -15.44 6.60
C ALA A 682 -2.13 -14.78 7.47
N GLU A 683 -2.30 -15.23 8.71
CA GLU A 683 -3.22 -14.59 9.67
C GLU A 683 -2.84 -13.13 9.89
N LYS A 684 -1.56 -12.85 10.20
CA LYS A 684 -1.07 -11.47 10.37
C LYS A 684 -1.38 -10.62 9.13
N ASN A 685 -1.07 -11.11 7.94
CA ASN A 685 -1.31 -10.39 6.68
C ASN A 685 -2.79 -10.06 6.46
N ILE A 686 -3.67 -11.05 6.58
CA ILE A 686 -5.12 -10.90 6.39
C ILE A 686 -5.67 -9.87 7.39
N TYR A 687 -5.36 -10.04 8.68
CA TYR A 687 -5.91 -9.15 9.70
C TYR A 687 -5.31 -7.74 9.66
N THR A 688 -4.05 -7.57 9.24
CA THR A 688 -3.51 -6.22 8.99
C THR A 688 -4.25 -5.52 7.86
N LYS A 689 -4.57 -6.21 6.75
CA LYS A 689 -5.34 -5.62 5.65
C LYS A 689 -6.76 -5.28 6.07
N LYS A 690 -7.44 -6.16 6.81
CA LYS A 690 -8.78 -5.91 7.36
C LYS A 690 -8.78 -4.78 8.39
N TYR A 691 -7.76 -4.71 9.25
CA TYR A 691 -7.55 -3.62 10.19
C TYR A 691 -7.43 -2.29 9.45
N ASN A 692 -6.53 -2.18 8.47
CA ASN A 692 -6.31 -0.94 7.72
C ASN A 692 -7.59 -0.50 6.99
N SER A 693 -8.29 -1.45 6.36
CA SER A 693 -9.55 -1.16 5.66
C SER A 693 -10.64 -0.67 6.61
N SER A 694 -10.81 -1.32 7.76
CA SER A 694 -11.82 -0.94 8.77
C SER A 694 -11.48 0.39 9.44
N ARG A 695 -10.19 0.62 9.70
CA ARG A 695 -9.67 1.87 10.24
C ARG A 695 -9.95 3.03 9.30
N GLN A 696 -9.60 2.89 8.01
CA GLN A 696 -9.88 3.90 6.99
C GLN A 696 -11.38 4.20 6.93
N GLY A 697 -12.24 3.17 6.89
CA GLY A 697 -13.69 3.37 6.87
C GLY A 697 -14.23 4.13 8.08
N LEU A 698 -13.65 3.91 9.27
CA LEU A 698 -13.99 4.68 10.48
C LEU A 698 -13.47 6.11 10.42
N GLU A 699 -12.26 6.34 9.90
CA GLU A 699 -11.68 7.67 9.68
C GLU A 699 -12.52 8.47 8.68
N ASP A 700 -13.00 7.84 7.60
CA ASP A 700 -13.89 8.45 6.61
C ASP A 700 -15.25 8.82 7.21
N ILE A 701 -15.87 7.94 8.02
CA ILE A 701 -17.10 8.28 8.77
C ILE A 701 -16.82 9.47 9.68
N ASN A 702 -15.72 9.43 10.44
CA ASN A 702 -15.39 10.48 11.40
C ASN A 702 -15.23 11.86 10.72
N LEU A 703 -14.61 11.89 9.54
CA LEU A 703 -14.50 13.10 8.71
C LEU A 703 -15.87 13.59 8.24
N ARG A 704 -16.73 12.72 7.70
CA ARG A 704 -18.08 13.12 7.29
C ARG A 704 -18.93 13.61 8.46
N LEU A 705 -18.86 12.94 9.61
CA LEU A 705 -19.59 13.35 10.80
C LEU A 705 -19.19 14.77 11.24
N LYS A 706 -17.94 15.22 11.06
CA LYS A 706 -17.54 16.61 11.37
C LYS A 706 -18.41 17.64 10.65
N VAL A 707 -18.75 17.36 9.39
CA VAL A 707 -19.61 18.22 8.57
C VAL A 707 -21.05 18.13 9.04
N ASP A 708 -21.55 16.89 9.20
CA ASP A 708 -22.95 16.60 9.54
C ASP A 708 -23.38 17.08 10.94
N LEU A 709 -22.44 17.32 11.86
CA LEU A 709 -22.70 17.78 13.22
C LEU A 709 -23.44 19.11 13.30
N ASN A 710 -23.22 19.97 12.30
CA ASN A 710 -23.90 21.26 12.20
C ASN A 710 -25.41 21.08 11.95
N THR A 711 -25.80 19.93 11.39
CA THR A 711 -27.20 19.59 11.06
C THR A 711 -27.83 18.72 12.15
N ILE A 712 -27.10 17.71 12.68
CA ILE A 712 -27.60 16.79 13.71
C ILE A 712 -26.61 16.68 14.89
N SER A 713 -26.91 17.37 15.99
CA SER A 713 -26.03 17.41 17.17
C SER A 713 -25.80 16.03 17.84
N MET A 714 -26.76 15.09 17.73
CA MET A 714 -26.64 13.73 18.29
C MET A 714 -25.51 12.91 17.64
N LEU A 715 -25.08 13.26 16.43
CA LEU A 715 -23.92 12.65 15.77
C LEU A 715 -22.61 12.90 16.54
N GLY A 716 -22.56 13.90 17.43
CA GLY A 716 -21.35 14.25 18.18
C GLY A 716 -20.96 13.21 19.21
N LYS A 717 -21.96 12.47 19.70
CA LYS A 717 -21.72 11.31 20.56
C LYS A 717 -21.12 10.16 19.75
N LEU A 718 -21.64 9.89 18.55
CA LEU A 718 -21.13 8.84 17.67
C LEU A 718 -19.67 9.12 17.28
N GLN A 719 -19.37 10.36 16.91
CA GLN A 719 -18.01 10.80 16.57
C GLN A 719 -17.00 10.51 17.69
N LYS A 720 -17.31 10.92 18.93
CA LYS A 720 -16.45 10.66 20.10
C LYS A 720 -16.26 9.17 20.38
N GLU A 721 -17.30 8.36 20.17
CA GLU A 721 -17.20 6.92 20.31
C GLU A 721 -16.27 6.30 19.25
N ILE A 722 -16.29 6.80 18.01
CA ILE A 722 -15.37 6.37 16.93
C ILE A 722 -13.93 6.74 17.28
N ASP A 723 -13.68 8.00 17.67
CA ASP A 723 -12.35 8.47 18.09
C ASP A 723 -11.76 7.64 19.24
N ALA A 724 -12.59 7.32 20.24
CA ALA A 724 -12.17 6.48 21.36
C ALA A 724 -11.77 5.08 20.89
N THR A 725 -12.57 4.47 20.00
CA THR A 725 -12.26 3.14 19.44
C THR A 725 -10.98 3.14 18.60
N LEU A 726 -10.76 4.17 17.76
CA LEU A 726 -9.54 4.31 16.97
C LEU A 726 -8.29 4.46 17.85
N LYS A 727 -8.40 5.18 18.97
CA LYS A 727 -7.29 5.34 19.94
C LYS A 727 -7.00 4.08 20.75
N GLN A 728 -8.02 3.29 21.08
CA GLN A 728 -7.88 2.08 21.90
C GLN A 728 -7.29 0.89 21.13
N ASN A 729 -7.46 0.86 19.80
CA ASN A 729 -7.09 -0.28 18.96
C ASN A 729 -5.91 0.06 18.04
N ILE A 730 -4.82 0.62 18.59
CA ILE A 730 -3.60 0.89 17.82
C ILE A 730 -2.76 -0.39 17.74
N ILE A 731 -2.40 -0.80 16.53
CA ILE A 731 -1.40 -1.85 16.29
C ILE A 731 -0.04 -1.21 15.96
N ASN A 732 1.04 -1.89 16.31
CA ASN A 732 2.42 -1.52 15.97
C ASN A 732 3.13 -2.69 15.27
N GLU A 733 4.38 -2.49 14.83
CA GLU A 733 5.14 -3.52 14.11
C GLU A 733 5.37 -4.81 14.93
N GLU A 734 5.51 -4.66 16.25
CA GLU A 734 5.70 -5.75 17.21
C GLU A 734 4.42 -6.54 17.52
N SER A 735 3.25 -6.06 17.08
CA SER A 735 1.98 -6.72 17.35
C SER A 735 1.94 -8.12 16.72
N ASN A 736 1.53 -9.10 17.52
CA ASN A 736 1.36 -10.48 17.06
C ASN A 736 0.03 -10.68 16.32
N ALA A 737 -0.13 -11.81 15.63
CA ALA A 737 -1.30 -12.08 14.81
C ALA A 737 -2.63 -12.01 15.59
N GLU A 738 -2.64 -12.47 16.84
CA GLU A 738 -3.83 -12.48 17.70
C GLU A 738 -4.23 -11.06 18.15
N GLN A 739 -3.25 -10.21 18.49
CA GLN A 739 -3.48 -8.81 18.82
C GLN A 739 -4.06 -8.04 17.62
N ILE A 740 -3.49 -8.23 16.43
CA ILE A 740 -3.96 -7.58 15.19
C ILE A 740 -5.37 -8.07 14.83
N LYS A 741 -5.63 -9.37 14.97
CA LYS A 741 -6.96 -9.95 14.78
C LYS A 741 -8.00 -9.32 15.70
N ASN A 742 -7.71 -9.23 17.00
CA ASN A 742 -8.64 -8.66 17.97
C ASN A 742 -8.90 -7.17 17.71
N ALA A 743 -7.86 -6.40 17.38
CA ALA A 743 -8.01 -5.00 16.98
C ALA A 743 -8.83 -4.86 15.69
N SER A 744 -8.55 -5.67 14.66
CA SER A 744 -9.31 -5.70 13.40
C SER A 744 -10.79 -5.98 13.63
N LEU A 745 -11.13 -6.99 14.43
CA LEU A 745 -12.52 -7.35 14.73
C LEU A 745 -13.24 -6.26 15.51
N ALA A 746 -12.55 -5.60 16.45
CA ALA A 746 -13.11 -4.47 17.20
C ALA A 746 -13.41 -3.27 16.28
N LEU A 747 -12.49 -2.93 15.37
CA LEU A 747 -12.70 -1.86 14.39
C LEU A 747 -13.81 -2.20 13.40
N GLU A 748 -13.84 -3.42 12.86
CA GLU A 748 -14.89 -3.87 11.93
C GLU A 748 -16.27 -3.84 12.59
N THR A 749 -16.37 -4.33 13.83
CA THR A 749 -17.60 -4.27 14.62
C THR A 749 -18.04 -2.82 14.83
N LYS A 750 -17.11 -1.92 15.18
CA LYS A 750 -17.43 -0.51 15.39
C LYS A 750 -17.82 0.18 14.08
N LEU A 751 -17.18 -0.16 12.96
CA LEU A 751 -17.52 0.35 11.63
C LEU A 751 -18.97 0.04 11.27
N ASN A 752 -19.35 -1.24 11.37
CA ASN A 752 -20.71 -1.69 11.09
C ASN A 752 -21.74 -1.03 12.02
N GLN A 753 -21.44 -0.95 13.32
CA GLN A 753 -22.31 -0.25 14.28
C GLN A 753 -22.44 1.24 13.96
N SER A 754 -21.35 1.89 13.54
CA SER A 754 -21.33 3.33 13.26
C SER A 754 -22.13 3.66 12.01
N LEU A 755 -22.01 2.86 10.94
CA LEU A 755 -22.82 2.99 9.73
C LEU A 755 -24.32 2.90 10.03
N GLN A 756 -24.73 1.93 10.85
CA GLN A 756 -26.14 1.77 11.23
C GLN A 756 -26.64 2.91 12.12
N LYS A 757 -25.81 3.34 13.08
CA LYS A 757 -26.17 4.41 14.02
C LYS A 757 -26.25 5.77 13.32
N GLU A 758 -25.28 6.10 12.45
CA GLU A 758 -25.32 7.29 11.60
C GLU A 758 -26.64 7.36 10.82
N LYS A 759 -26.96 6.29 10.08
CA LYS A 759 -28.22 6.20 9.33
C LYS A 759 -29.46 6.33 10.24
N GLY A 760 -29.44 5.70 11.41
CA GLY A 760 -30.52 5.78 12.39
C GLY A 760 -30.76 7.20 12.91
N GLU A 761 -29.69 7.94 13.23
CA GLU A 761 -29.80 9.34 13.67
C GLU A 761 -30.35 10.25 12.56
N TRP A 762 -29.92 10.05 11.31
CA TRP A 762 -30.47 10.75 10.14
C TRP A 762 -31.96 10.44 9.94
N LEU A 763 -32.38 9.17 10.05
CA LEU A 763 -33.80 8.80 9.99
C LEU A 763 -34.63 9.41 11.13
N ASN A 764 -34.08 9.46 12.34
CA ASN A 764 -34.73 10.09 13.48
C ASN A 764 -34.92 11.59 13.27
N ALA A 765 -33.88 12.29 12.80
CA ALA A 765 -33.96 13.71 12.47
C ALA A 765 -35.03 13.98 11.41
N TYR A 766 -35.09 13.14 10.36
CA TYR A 766 -36.12 13.21 9.34
C TYR A 766 -37.53 13.04 9.95
N GLY A 767 -37.71 12.04 10.81
CA GLY A 767 -38.97 11.79 11.50
C GLY A 767 -39.43 12.96 12.37
N VAL A 768 -38.50 13.59 13.09
CA VAL A 768 -38.79 14.80 13.89
C VAL A 768 -39.24 15.96 13.01
N LEU A 769 -38.55 16.21 11.90
CA LEU A 769 -38.91 17.25 10.94
C LEU A 769 -40.28 16.97 10.30
N LYS A 770 -40.53 15.74 9.90
CA LYS A 770 -41.83 15.30 9.36
C LYS A 770 -42.95 15.51 10.38
N ASN A 771 -42.75 15.14 11.64
CA ASN A 771 -43.74 15.35 12.70
C ASN A 771 -44.01 16.84 12.97
N ARG A 772 -42.97 17.68 12.96
CA ARG A 772 -43.13 19.14 13.05
C ARG A 772 -43.92 19.69 11.87
N ALA A 773 -43.63 19.23 10.65
CA ALA A 773 -44.38 19.62 9.46
C ALA A 773 -45.85 19.18 9.53
N VAL A 774 -46.13 17.98 10.07
CA VAL A 774 -47.51 17.51 10.32
C VAL A 774 -48.21 18.36 11.38
N ALA A 775 -47.55 18.69 12.49
CA ALA A 775 -48.12 19.55 13.54
C ALA A 775 -48.42 20.97 13.02
N LEU A 776 -47.53 21.52 12.19
CA LEU A 776 -47.75 22.79 11.49
C LEU A 776 -48.91 22.69 10.50
N LYS A 777 -49.04 21.58 9.77
CA LYS A 777 -50.23 21.33 8.93
C LYS A 777 -51.50 21.33 9.77
N GLU A 778 -51.47 20.66 10.92
CA GLU A 778 -52.63 20.49 11.80
C GLU A 778 -53.11 21.80 12.44
N SER A 779 -52.21 22.76 12.67
CA SER A 779 -52.55 24.10 13.17
C SER A 779 -53.19 25.02 12.12
N ILE A 780 -53.17 24.65 10.83
CA ILE A 780 -53.85 25.40 9.76
C ILE A 780 -55.36 25.11 9.83
N PRO A 781 -56.25 26.14 9.87
CA PRO A 781 -57.70 25.94 9.91
C PRO A 781 -58.24 25.04 8.80
N THR A 782 -59.29 24.26 9.11
CA THR A 782 -59.88 23.25 8.21
C THR A 782 -60.88 23.80 7.21
N ASP A 783 -61.20 25.08 7.31
CA ASP A 783 -62.34 25.74 6.70
C ASP A 783 -61.91 26.99 5.92
N GLY A 784 -62.66 27.30 4.85
CA GLY A 784 -62.35 28.39 3.94
C GLY A 784 -61.08 28.18 3.11
N PRO A 785 -60.41 29.26 2.63
CA PRO A 785 -59.28 29.18 1.71
C PRO A 785 -58.03 28.50 2.31
N HIS A 786 -57.93 28.38 3.64
CA HIS A 786 -56.84 27.70 4.35
C HIS A 786 -56.78 26.19 4.07
N ASN A 787 -57.90 25.58 3.67
CA ASN A 787 -57.95 24.14 3.33
C ASN A 787 -57.08 23.80 2.10
N LEU A 788 -56.91 24.73 1.16
CA LEU A 788 -56.04 24.54 -0.01
C LEU A 788 -54.54 24.55 0.38
N ILE A 789 -54.15 25.44 1.29
CA ILE A 789 -52.79 25.50 1.85
C ILE A 789 -52.50 24.22 2.63
N ARG A 790 -53.44 23.81 3.50
CA ARG A 790 -53.37 22.55 4.26
C ARG A 790 -53.20 21.35 3.33
N SER A 791 -53.96 21.28 2.24
CA SER A 791 -53.88 20.21 1.23
C SER A 791 -52.60 20.24 0.40
N SER A 792 -52.00 21.40 0.16
CA SER A 792 -50.69 21.53 -0.50
C SER A 792 -49.56 21.06 0.41
N PHE A 793 -49.61 21.45 1.69
CA PHE A 793 -48.66 21.01 2.71
C PHE A 793 -48.74 19.48 2.93
N GLU A 794 -49.95 18.92 2.96
CA GLU A 794 -50.20 17.48 2.98
C GLU A 794 -49.52 16.76 1.81
N ARG A 795 -49.70 17.25 0.58
CA ARG A 795 -49.06 16.66 -0.61
C ARG A 795 -47.54 16.73 -0.54
N LYS A 796 -46.96 17.83 -0.04
CA LYS A 796 -45.50 17.96 0.10
C LYS A 796 -44.95 16.98 1.13
N ILE A 797 -45.58 16.87 2.30
CA ILE A 797 -45.22 15.89 3.35
C ILE A 797 -45.35 14.44 2.85
N GLN A 798 -46.36 14.16 2.02
CA GLN A 798 -46.57 12.83 1.41
C GLN A 798 -45.56 12.54 0.29
N SER A 799 -45.13 13.56 -0.47
CA SER A 799 -44.15 13.42 -1.56
C SER A 799 -42.72 13.18 -1.08
N SER A 800 -42.37 13.65 0.12
CA SER A 800 -41.08 13.38 0.77
C SER A 800 -41.14 12.01 1.46
N ASN A 801 -40.93 10.91 0.72
CA ASN A 801 -41.08 9.56 1.28
C ASN A 801 -39.72 8.90 1.55
N VAL A 802 -39.15 9.19 2.72
CA VAL A 802 -37.99 8.47 3.27
C VAL A 802 -38.48 7.23 4.02
N THR A 803 -37.87 6.08 3.76
CA THR A 803 -38.15 4.82 4.46
C THR A 803 -36.88 4.29 5.14
N ALA A 804 -37.03 3.28 6.01
CA ALA A 804 -35.87 2.61 6.62
C ALA A 804 -34.89 2.00 5.59
N ASN A 805 -35.37 1.72 4.37
CA ASN A 805 -34.57 1.18 3.28
C ASN A 805 -33.87 2.25 2.42
N SER A 806 -34.19 3.54 2.60
CA SER A 806 -33.53 4.62 1.88
C SER A 806 -32.02 4.64 2.18
N SER A 807 -31.21 4.99 1.17
CA SER A 807 -29.76 5.18 1.37
C SER A 807 -29.49 6.39 2.26
N LEU A 808 -28.30 6.48 2.84
CA LEU A 808 -27.92 7.63 3.68
C LEU A 808 -28.05 8.94 2.90
N ASP A 809 -27.56 8.99 1.66
CA ASP A 809 -27.64 10.19 0.81
C ASP A 809 -29.09 10.58 0.50
N GLN A 810 -29.96 9.61 0.23
CA GLN A 810 -31.39 9.86 0.03
C GLN A 810 -32.07 10.45 1.27
N ILE A 811 -31.66 10.02 2.47
CA ILE A 811 -32.17 10.58 3.73
C ILE A 811 -31.68 12.02 3.90
N LYS A 812 -30.38 12.26 3.66
CA LYS A 812 -29.76 13.59 3.77
C LYS A 812 -30.39 14.61 2.83
N MET A 813 -30.65 14.25 1.57
CA MET A 813 -31.33 15.11 0.58
C MET A 813 -32.74 15.60 0.97
N HIS A 814 -33.36 15.05 2.03
CA HIS A 814 -34.68 15.46 2.50
C HIS A 814 -34.63 16.19 3.85
N ILE A 815 -33.42 16.40 4.39
CA ILE A 815 -33.16 17.16 5.61
C ILE A 815 -32.33 18.40 5.29
N ASP A 816 -31.33 18.29 4.42
CA ASP A 816 -30.58 19.42 3.90
C ASP A 816 -31.41 20.14 2.81
N PRO A 817 -31.64 21.48 2.91
CA PRO A 817 -32.38 22.26 1.92
C PRO A 817 -31.78 22.25 0.51
#